data_AF-A0A6N7Y9C4-F1
#
_entry.id   AF-A0A6N7Y9C4-F1
#
_cell.length_a   1.000
_cell.length_b   1.000
_cell.length_c   1.000
_cell.angle_alpha   90.00
_cell.angle_beta   90.00
_cell.angle_gamma   90.00
#
_symmetry.space_group_name_H-M   'P 1'
#
loop_
_entity.id
_entity.type
_entity.pdbx_description
1 polymer ?
#
loop_
_entity_poly.entity_id
_entity_poly.type
_entity_poly.pdbx_seq_one_letter_code
_entity_poly.pdbx_strand_id
1 'polypeptide(L)'
;MSSQIPVPVAKTVDDVTSDWLSAVLQREVEIASIVPIGTGQMSGSFRVTFGEGETVVVKLAATDANSRATGVGLGAYRREISFYAHLADRATGAVPGCHLAVYDEDEGWFTLVLEDIVGAEQGDQIRGCTVEEARLALRTLARVHAPVMGDLHVGTLDFLNVPNPLTQQLAGALLPGFLERYGDRVAPEHAEVLERFVPVIDAWFADRRPPLGLVHGDYRLDNLLFAADRCTVVDWQTLQWGPALYDVSYFLAGAFDADVRRAHEEELVRLYHDELLAHGVRALSWELCWEEYRRQAFGGLLMTVVAAMVVEQTERGDEMFMTWLRRNAQQVLDLGSLDLLPEPGALTALVPDAADEGCHEPGPEATWSESWYFDAASADGTVGVYARIGRVVNGGHTHVIASIVREGRPAVMVAMPTGPLPPADDREQSVSADGVTLTQVCEEPLKRFRVTLDGRAAAFADHSGPLRGEPGEPVDVAFDLVWETDAVPYQWRGATRYEIPCRVTGTIRVDDTEIAFDGPGQRDHSWGSRDWFASDWMWSGFHLEDGTRTHAVGVPTIPGMGIGYVQRDGDVHELTGLQMSATFADDGLATGARLEHQADGPVVDVEPVGFGAVLFTADDGRRAEFPRALARLRTEDGRQGVGWIEWNRNTPA
;
A
#
# COMPACT_ATOMS: atom_id res chain seq x y z
N MET A 1 -41.42 7.19 12.82
CA MET A 1 -40.33 6.35 13.36
C MET A 1 -40.94 4.99 13.69
N SER A 2 -41.01 4.11 12.70
CA SER A 2 -41.33 2.69 12.93
C SER A 2 -40.02 2.02 13.30
N SER A 3 -39.97 1.31 14.43
CA SER A 3 -38.78 0.60 14.88
C SER A 3 -38.47 -0.54 13.89
N GLN A 4 -37.58 -0.31 12.94
CA GLN A 4 -37.00 -1.38 12.13
C GLN A 4 -36.21 -2.31 13.05
N ILE A 5 -36.49 -3.60 12.96
CA ILE A 5 -35.61 -4.62 13.51
C ILE A 5 -34.28 -4.50 12.74
N PRO A 6 -33.11 -4.43 13.40
CA PRO A 6 -31.83 -4.36 12.71
C PRO A 6 -31.67 -5.60 11.84
N VAL A 7 -31.53 -5.43 10.53
CA VAL A 7 -31.22 -6.54 9.63
C VAL A 7 -29.74 -6.88 9.82
N PRO A 8 -29.38 -8.14 10.17
CA PRO A 8 -27.99 -8.52 10.37
C PRO A 8 -27.22 -8.51 9.05
N VAL A 9 -25.92 -8.23 9.13
CA VAL A 9 -24.99 -8.34 8.01
C VAL A 9 -24.93 -9.80 7.56
N ALA A 10 -25.18 -10.05 6.28
CA ALA A 10 -24.93 -11.33 5.63
C ALA A 10 -23.43 -11.43 5.31
N LYS A 11 -22.74 -12.42 5.85
CA LYS A 11 -21.30 -12.61 5.66
C LYS A 11 -21.01 -13.51 4.46
N THR A 12 -21.93 -14.42 4.17
CA THR A 12 -21.85 -15.38 3.08
C THR A 12 -23.14 -15.43 2.28
N VAL A 13 -23.09 -16.06 1.10
CA VAL A 13 -24.29 -16.28 0.28
C VAL A 13 -25.33 -17.15 0.99
N ASP A 14 -24.90 -18.03 1.89
CA ASP A 14 -25.78 -18.92 2.66
C ASP A 14 -26.63 -18.15 3.69
N ASP A 15 -26.18 -16.96 4.10
CA ASP A 15 -26.94 -16.06 4.97
C ASP A 15 -28.09 -15.36 4.23
N VAL A 16 -28.06 -15.33 2.89
CA VAL A 16 -29.07 -14.71 2.02
C VAL A 16 -30.26 -15.67 1.86
N THR A 17 -31.08 -15.76 2.91
CA THR A 17 -32.28 -16.60 2.97
C THR A 17 -33.56 -15.83 2.63
N SER A 18 -34.67 -16.53 2.33
CA SER A 18 -35.98 -15.91 2.10
C SER A 18 -36.45 -15.05 3.28
N ASP A 19 -36.22 -15.49 4.52
CA ASP A 19 -36.57 -14.75 5.72
C ASP A 19 -35.72 -13.47 5.85
N TRP A 20 -34.42 -13.57 5.58
CA TRP A 20 -33.51 -12.43 5.57
C TRP A 20 -33.90 -11.41 4.49
N LEU A 21 -34.12 -11.86 3.26
CA LEU A 21 -34.52 -10.97 2.16
C LEU A 21 -35.89 -10.35 2.40
N SER A 22 -36.80 -11.07 3.05
CA SER A 22 -38.11 -10.54 3.47
C SER A 22 -37.97 -9.40 4.47
N ALA A 23 -37.03 -9.53 5.42
CA ALA A 23 -36.70 -8.47 6.36
C ALA A 23 -36.06 -7.26 5.65
N VAL A 24 -35.17 -7.47 4.67
CA VAL A 24 -34.58 -6.40 3.87
C VAL A 24 -35.65 -5.63 3.08
N LEU A 25 -36.48 -6.35 2.32
CA LEU A 25 -37.47 -5.74 1.43
C LEU A 25 -38.76 -5.31 2.15
N GLN A 26 -38.87 -5.58 3.46
CA GLN A 26 -40.04 -5.28 4.29
C GLN A 26 -41.34 -5.86 3.72
N ARG A 27 -41.27 -7.06 3.13
CA ARG A 27 -42.40 -7.87 2.66
C ARG A 27 -42.01 -9.33 2.58
N GLU A 28 -42.99 -10.22 2.66
CA GLU A 28 -42.76 -11.66 2.48
C GLU A 28 -42.34 -11.97 1.04
N VAL A 29 -41.20 -12.64 0.89
CA VAL A 29 -40.67 -13.10 -0.41
C VAL A 29 -40.11 -14.51 -0.28
N GLU A 30 -40.16 -15.26 -1.39
CA GLU A 30 -39.52 -16.58 -1.51
C GLU A 30 -38.42 -16.50 -2.56
N ILE A 31 -37.17 -16.80 -2.17
CA ILE A 31 -36.04 -16.85 -3.10
C ILE A 31 -36.18 -18.06 -4.01
N ALA A 32 -36.15 -17.81 -5.31
CA ALA A 32 -36.18 -18.84 -6.35
C ALA A 32 -34.77 -19.26 -6.79
N SER A 33 -33.83 -18.32 -6.89
CA SER A 33 -32.43 -18.62 -7.22
C SER A 33 -31.47 -17.50 -6.81
N ILE A 34 -30.21 -17.87 -6.59
CA ILE A 34 -29.10 -16.94 -6.38
C ILE A 34 -28.00 -17.32 -7.37
N VAL A 35 -27.57 -16.37 -8.19
CA VAL A 35 -26.57 -16.59 -9.23
C VAL A 35 -25.46 -15.55 -9.08
N PRO A 36 -24.18 -15.95 -9.02
CA PRO A 36 -23.07 -15.00 -8.99
C PRO A 36 -23.03 -14.20 -10.30
N ILE A 37 -22.77 -12.89 -10.18
CA ILE A 37 -22.61 -11.96 -11.29
C ILE A 37 -21.31 -11.17 -11.10
N GLY A 38 -20.62 -10.84 -12.19
CA GLY A 38 -19.33 -10.15 -12.16
C GLY A 38 -18.11 -11.07 -11.95
N THR A 39 -16.93 -10.47 -11.87
CA THR A 39 -15.63 -11.17 -11.83
C THR A 39 -15.09 -11.43 -10.42
N GLY A 40 -15.71 -10.86 -9.39
CA GLY A 40 -15.47 -11.22 -7.97
C GLY A 40 -14.10 -10.84 -7.40
N GLN A 41 -13.41 -9.82 -7.94
CA GLN A 41 -12.02 -9.53 -7.55
C GLN A 41 -11.84 -8.98 -6.12
N MET A 42 -12.71 -8.07 -5.66
CA MET A 42 -12.67 -7.55 -4.27
C MET A 42 -13.91 -7.88 -3.44
N SER A 43 -15.06 -8.11 -4.08
CA SER A 43 -16.32 -8.42 -3.38
C SER A 43 -17.18 -9.35 -4.23
N GLY A 44 -18.01 -10.18 -3.60
CA GLY A 44 -18.96 -11.04 -4.30
C GLY A 44 -20.21 -10.26 -4.69
N SER A 45 -20.70 -10.43 -5.91
CA SER A 45 -21.98 -9.86 -6.36
C SER A 45 -22.89 -10.99 -6.85
N PHE A 46 -24.16 -10.94 -6.47
CA PHE A 46 -25.13 -12.00 -6.73
C PHE A 46 -26.45 -11.42 -7.20
N ARG A 47 -26.99 -11.96 -8.28
CA ARG A 47 -28.38 -11.73 -8.68
C ARG A 47 -29.27 -12.70 -7.90
N VAL A 48 -30.15 -12.17 -7.08
CA VAL A 48 -31.15 -12.94 -6.32
C VAL A 48 -32.50 -12.77 -7.01
N THR A 49 -33.07 -13.89 -7.46
CA THR A 49 -34.42 -13.94 -8.04
C THR A 49 -35.40 -14.42 -6.99
N PHE A 50 -36.54 -13.77 -6.84
CA PHE A 50 -37.56 -14.10 -5.84
C PHE A 50 -38.99 -13.89 -6.36
N GLY A 51 -39.97 -14.48 -5.67
CA GLY A 51 -41.38 -14.41 -6.03
C GLY A 51 -41.65 -14.94 -7.44
N GLU A 52 -42.44 -14.22 -8.24
CA GLU A 52 -42.79 -14.60 -9.61
C GLU A 52 -41.72 -14.22 -10.67
N GLY A 53 -40.51 -13.85 -10.25
CA GLY A 53 -39.39 -13.51 -11.14
C GLY A 53 -38.80 -12.11 -10.94
N GLU A 54 -39.07 -11.47 -9.80
CA GLU A 54 -38.44 -10.22 -9.42
C GLU A 54 -36.97 -10.44 -9.03
N THR A 55 -36.13 -9.41 -9.15
CA THR A 55 -34.68 -9.53 -8.95
C THR A 55 -34.09 -8.36 -8.18
N VAL A 56 -33.06 -8.65 -7.39
CA VAL A 56 -32.16 -7.67 -6.75
C VAL A 56 -30.71 -8.11 -6.90
N VAL A 57 -29.79 -7.16 -6.78
CA VAL A 57 -28.35 -7.43 -6.69
C VAL A 57 -27.93 -7.36 -5.23
N VAL A 58 -27.30 -8.42 -4.72
CA VAL A 58 -26.70 -8.49 -3.39
C VAL A 58 -25.18 -8.49 -3.55
N LYS A 59 -24.50 -7.48 -2.98
CA LYS A 59 -23.04 -7.46 -2.86
C LYS A 59 -22.64 -7.80 -1.43
N LEU A 60 -21.64 -8.67 -1.30
CA LEU A 60 -21.10 -9.17 -0.03
C LEU A 60 -19.58 -8.97 0.01
N ALA A 61 -19.04 -8.70 1.19
CA ALA A 61 -17.59 -8.67 1.39
C ALA A 61 -16.93 -10.01 0.98
N ALA A 62 -15.65 -9.97 0.61
CA ALA A 62 -14.89 -11.19 0.32
C ALA A 62 -14.87 -12.13 1.55
N THR A 63 -15.11 -13.41 1.30
CA THR A 63 -15.00 -14.45 2.34
C THR A 63 -13.55 -14.74 2.71
N ASP A 64 -12.64 -14.66 1.73
CA ASP A 64 -11.20 -14.69 1.94
C ASP A 64 -10.74 -13.51 2.82
N ALA A 65 -10.01 -13.81 3.90
CA ALA A 65 -9.63 -12.82 4.90
C ALA A 65 -8.64 -11.79 4.36
N ASN A 66 -7.71 -12.19 3.49
CA ASN A 66 -6.70 -11.28 2.93
C ASN A 66 -7.33 -10.30 1.94
N SER A 67 -8.20 -10.80 1.06
CA SER A 67 -8.97 -9.98 0.12
C SER A 67 -9.90 -9.01 0.87
N ARG A 68 -10.53 -9.46 1.96
CA ARG A 68 -11.35 -8.61 2.83
C ARG A 68 -10.53 -7.52 3.52
N ALA A 69 -9.41 -7.87 4.13
CA ALA A 69 -8.50 -6.91 4.76
C ALA A 69 -7.99 -5.87 3.76
N THR A 70 -7.69 -6.28 2.52
CA THR A 70 -7.31 -5.36 1.45
C THR A 70 -8.42 -4.34 1.15
N GLY A 71 -9.66 -4.81 0.96
CA GLY A 71 -10.81 -3.92 0.71
C GLY A 71 -11.10 -2.95 1.86
N VAL A 72 -10.89 -3.38 3.12
CA VAL A 72 -10.98 -2.53 4.32
C VAL A 72 -9.84 -1.53 4.38
N GLY A 73 -8.59 -1.97 4.20
CA GLY A 73 -7.40 -1.12 4.25
C GLY A 73 -7.39 -0.03 3.18
N LEU A 74 -7.94 -0.31 1.99
CA LEU A 74 -8.15 0.67 0.92
C LEU A 74 -9.39 1.56 1.12
N GLY A 75 -10.17 1.34 2.18
CA GLY A 75 -11.42 2.02 2.47
C GLY A 75 -12.52 1.79 1.41
N ALA A 76 -12.37 0.81 0.52
CA ALA A 76 -13.25 0.58 -0.61
C ALA A 76 -14.68 0.22 -0.17
N TYR A 77 -14.81 -0.68 0.80
CA TYR A 77 -16.11 -1.10 1.32
C TYR A 77 -16.83 0.03 2.03
N ARG A 78 -16.13 0.73 2.93
CA ARG A 78 -16.68 1.86 3.69
C ARG A 78 -17.21 2.94 2.75
N ARG A 79 -16.46 3.26 1.68
CA ARG A 79 -16.86 4.27 0.68
C ARG A 79 -18.13 3.90 -0.06
N GLU A 80 -18.19 2.69 -0.64
CA GLU A 80 -19.36 2.26 -1.41
C GLU A 80 -20.62 2.19 -0.52
N ILE A 81 -20.51 1.63 0.70
CA ILE A 81 -21.64 1.59 1.63
C ILE A 81 -22.08 2.98 2.06
N SER A 82 -21.14 3.86 2.42
CA SER A 82 -21.46 5.22 2.86
C SER A 82 -22.10 6.05 1.75
N PHE A 83 -21.73 5.82 0.49
CA PHE A 83 -22.41 6.41 -0.66
C PHE A 83 -23.89 6.06 -0.67
N TYR A 84 -24.22 4.77 -0.63
CA TYR A 84 -25.62 4.34 -0.68
C TYR A 84 -26.40 4.72 0.58
N ALA A 85 -25.76 4.74 1.75
CA ALA A 85 -26.39 5.12 3.00
C ALA A 85 -26.67 6.63 3.13
N HIS A 86 -25.86 7.49 2.50
CA HIS A 86 -25.88 8.93 2.76
C HIS A 86 -26.06 9.83 1.54
N LEU A 87 -25.68 9.38 0.35
CA LEU A 87 -25.57 10.23 -0.85
C LEU A 87 -26.40 9.75 -2.05
N ALA A 88 -26.70 8.45 -2.18
CA ALA A 88 -27.40 7.90 -3.34
C ALA A 88 -28.77 8.57 -3.61
N ASP A 89 -29.50 8.97 -2.57
CA ASP A 89 -30.76 9.71 -2.68
C ASP A 89 -30.62 11.08 -3.38
N ARG A 90 -29.40 11.64 -3.42
CA ARG A 90 -29.12 12.88 -4.17
C ARG A 90 -29.00 12.63 -5.66
N ALA A 91 -28.69 11.40 -6.08
CA ALA A 91 -28.44 10.99 -7.46
C ALA A 91 -29.56 10.08 -8.02
N THR A 92 -30.80 10.23 -7.54
CA THR A 92 -31.94 9.38 -7.93
C THR A 92 -32.08 9.27 -9.45
N GLY A 93 -32.17 8.03 -9.95
CA GLY A 93 -32.32 7.74 -11.37
C GLY A 93 -31.01 7.75 -12.17
N ALA A 94 -29.87 8.07 -11.55
CA ALA A 94 -28.53 7.88 -12.09
C ALA A 94 -27.80 6.68 -11.45
N VAL A 95 -28.28 6.21 -10.29
CA VAL A 95 -27.74 5.06 -9.55
C VAL A 95 -28.85 4.06 -9.22
N PRO A 96 -28.54 2.78 -8.96
CA PRO A 96 -29.54 1.80 -8.54
C PRO A 96 -30.24 2.20 -7.23
N GLY A 97 -31.53 1.89 -7.10
CA GLY A 97 -32.21 1.99 -5.81
C GLY A 97 -31.51 1.13 -4.74
N CYS A 98 -31.40 1.64 -3.51
CA CYS A 98 -30.79 0.91 -2.40
C CYS A 98 -31.86 0.39 -1.45
N HIS A 99 -31.85 -0.93 -1.19
CA HIS A 99 -32.72 -1.60 -0.23
C HIS A 99 -32.04 -1.81 1.13
N LEU A 100 -30.73 -2.04 1.14
CA LEU A 100 -29.92 -2.21 2.35
C LEU A 100 -28.49 -1.77 2.10
N ALA A 101 -27.91 -1.03 3.02
CA ALA A 101 -26.48 -0.71 3.05
C ALA A 101 -26.00 -0.82 4.51
N VAL A 102 -25.31 -1.91 4.85
CA VAL A 102 -24.82 -2.18 6.21
C VAL A 102 -23.35 -2.56 6.19
N TYR A 103 -22.60 -2.03 7.14
CA TYR A 103 -21.17 -2.27 7.30
C TYR A 103 -20.86 -2.51 8.78
N ASP A 104 -20.15 -3.60 9.05
CA ASP A 104 -19.56 -3.95 10.33
C ASP A 104 -18.12 -3.43 10.32
N GLU A 105 -17.90 -2.30 11.00
CA GLU A 105 -16.58 -1.64 11.05
C GLU A 105 -15.55 -2.47 11.84
N ASP A 106 -15.99 -3.28 12.81
CA ASP A 106 -15.11 -4.04 13.69
C ASP A 106 -14.52 -5.26 12.98
N GLU A 107 -15.35 -5.98 12.22
CA GLU A 107 -14.94 -7.21 11.53
C GLU A 107 -14.71 -7.03 10.01
N GLY A 108 -15.04 -5.88 9.45
CA GLY A 108 -14.86 -5.57 8.03
C GLY A 108 -15.85 -6.25 7.08
N TRP A 109 -17.01 -6.69 7.59
CA TRP A 109 -18.08 -7.29 6.77
C TRP A 109 -19.04 -6.23 6.27
N PHE A 110 -19.51 -6.35 5.02
CA PHE A 110 -20.59 -5.50 4.51
C PHE A 110 -21.64 -6.33 3.77
N THR A 111 -22.85 -5.78 3.73
CA THR A 111 -23.91 -6.24 2.83
C THR A 111 -24.57 -5.03 2.17
N LEU A 112 -24.67 -5.08 0.85
CA LEU A 112 -25.37 -4.10 0.05
C LEU A 112 -26.43 -4.81 -0.79
N VAL A 113 -27.67 -4.32 -0.74
CA VAL A 113 -28.77 -4.84 -1.57
C VAL A 113 -29.30 -3.72 -2.42
N LEU A 114 -29.17 -3.87 -3.74
CA LEU A 114 -29.50 -2.88 -4.75
C LEU A 114 -30.59 -3.39 -5.70
N GLU A 115 -31.30 -2.45 -6.31
CA GLU A 115 -32.13 -2.68 -7.49
C GLU A 115 -31.31 -3.36 -8.60
N ASP A 116 -31.86 -4.41 -9.21
CA ASP A 116 -31.29 -4.99 -10.43
C ASP A 116 -31.78 -4.22 -11.66
N ILE A 117 -30.85 -3.77 -12.51
CA ILE A 117 -31.17 -2.98 -13.71
C ILE A 117 -31.48 -3.95 -14.86
N VAL A 118 -32.67 -4.55 -14.79
CA VAL A 118 -33.12 -5.57 -15.74
C VAL A 118 -33.14 -5.03 -17.17
N GLY A 119 -32.51 -5.77 -18.08
CA GLY A 119 -32.43 -5.41 -19.50
C GLY A 119 -31.36 -4.38 -19.84
N ALA A 120 -30.50 -4.01 -18.88
CA ALA A 120 -29.29 -3.24 -19.16
C ALA A 120 -28.14 -4.12 -19.63
N GLU A 121 -27.30 -3.57 -20.50
CA GLU A 121 -26.02 -4.13 -20.92
C GLU A 121 -24.88 -3.34 -20.27
N GLN A 122 -23.88 -4.05 -19.76
CA GLN A 122 -22.66 -3.43 -19.24
C GLN A 122 -21.86 -2.83 -20.40
N GLY A 123 -21.31 -1.63 -20.21
CA GLY A 123 -20.37 -1.05 -21.16
C GLY A 123 -19.10 -1.90 -21.31
N ASP A 124 -18.41 -1.75 -22.44
CA ASP A 124 -17.18 -2.49 -22.74
C ASP A 124 -16.04 -1.49 -22.93
N GLN A 125 -15.16 -1.42 -21.94
CA GLN A 125 -14.04 -0.47 -21.93
C GLN A 125 -13.00 -0.72 -23.03
N ILE A 126 -12.88 -1.96 -23.52
CA ILE A 126 -11.93 -2.32 -24.57
C ILE A 126 -12.50 -1.87 -25.92
N ARG A 127 -13.75 -2.22 -26.19
CA ARG A 127 -14.45 -1.84 -27.42
C ARG A 127 -14.68 -0.34 -27.53
N GLY A 128 -14.87 0.34 -26.39
CA GLY A 128 -15.30 1.73 -26.34
C GLY A 128 -16.81 1.87 -26.57
N CYS A 129 -17.28 3.11 -26.71
CA CYS A 129 -18.70 3.41 -26.91
C CYS A 129 -18.97 4.33 -28.10
N THR A 130 -20.23 4.42 -28.48
CA THR A 130 -20.72 5.39 -29.46
C THR A 130 -20.82 6.79 -28.83
N VAL A 131 -20.85 7.83 -29.68
CA VAL A 131 -21.02 9.21 -29.21
C VAL A 131 -22.34 9.38 -28.45
N GLU A 132 -23.42 8.70 -28.86
CA GLU A 132 -24.71 8.78 -28.17
C GLU A 132 -24.69 8.11 -26.79
N GLU A 133 -24.01 6.98 -26.63
CA GLU A 133 -23.77 6.36 -25.32
C GLU A 133 -22.93 7.29 -24.43
N ALA A 134 -21.91 7.94 -24.97
CA ALA A 134 -21.11 8.92 -24.23
C ALA A 134 -21.93 10.14 -23.79
N ARG A 135 -22.82 10.65 -24.64
CA ARG A 135 -23.76 11.72 -24.25
C ARG A 135 -24.65 11.27 -23.10
N LEU A 136 -25.18 10.06 -23.18
CA LEU A 136 -26.04 9.50 -22.13
C LEU A 136 -25.27 9.35 -20.80
N ALA A 137 -24.05 8.81 -20.84
CA ALA A 137 -23.17 8.70 -19.69
C ALA A 137 -22.89 10.08 -19.06
N LEU A 138 -22.49 11.08 -19.85
CA LEU A 138 -22.18 12.41 -19.33
C LEU A 138 -23.40 13.14 -18.75
N ARG A 139 -24.61 12.96 -19.33
CA ARG A 139 -25.85 13.46 -18.72
C ARG A 139 -26.13 12.78 -17.38
N THR A 140 -25.93 11.47 -17.30
CA THR A 140 -26.04 10.72 -16.04
C THR A 140 -25.02 11.22 -15.01
N LEU A 141 -23.76 11.43 -15.40
CA LEU A 141 -22.73 11.96 -14.52
C LEU A 141 -23.06 13.37 -14.01
N ALA A 142 -23.58 14.24 -14.87
CA ALA A 142 -24.02 15.58 -14.45
C ALA A 142 -25.13 15.52 -13.38
N ARG A 143 -26.05 14.54 -13.47
CA ARG A 143 -27.09 14.31 -12.45
C ARG A 143 -26.52 13.82 -11.12
N VAL A 144 -25.41 13.10 -11.13
CA VAL A 144 -24.68 12.72 -9.91
C VAL A 144 -23.99 13.94 -9.31
N HIS A 145 -23.27 14.72 -10.13
CA HIS A 145 -22.38 15.77 -9.63
C HIS A 145 -23.13 17.03 -9.19
N ALA A 146 -24.12 17.48 -9.96
CA ALA A 146 -24.80 18.76 -9.74
C ALA A 146 -25.42 18.94 -8.33
N PRO A 147 -26.10 17.93 -7.73
CA PRO A 147 -26.78 18.10 -6.44
C PRO A 147 -25.85 18.39 -5.26
N VAL A 148 -24.59 17.98 -5.34
CA VAL A 148 -23.61 18.08 -4.23
C VAL A 148 -22.40 18.94 -4.59
N MET A 149 -22.30 19.44 -5.83
CA MET A 149 -21.19 20.29 -6.24
C MET A 149 -21.16 21.60 -5.42
N GLY A 150 -20.02 21.83 -4.78
CA GLY A 150 -19.79 22.98 -3.90
C GLY A 150 -20.40 22.83 -2.50
N ASP A 151 -20.99 21.69 -2.16
CA ASP A 151 -21.55 21.44 -0.83
C ASP A 151 -20.44 21.14 0.18
N LEU A 152 -20.10 22.14 0.99
CA LEU A 152 -19.07 22.01 2.02
C LEU A 152 -19.43 20.97 3.09
N HIS A 153 -20.72 20.74 3.38
CA HIS A 153 -21.12 19.75 4.36
C HIS A 153 -20.80 18.34 3.88
N VAL A 154 -21.13 18.04 2.62
CA VAL A 154 -20.72 16.77 1.98
C VAL A 154 -19.19 16.67 1.96
N GLY A 155 -18.48 17.74 1.61
CA GLY A 155 -17.02 17.76 1.58
C GLY A 155 -16.32 17.47 2.92
N THR A 156 -17.01 17.63 4.05
CA THR A 156 -16.48 17.29 5.39
C THR A 156 -16.70 15.83 5.81
N LEU A 157 -17.37 15.00 5.01
CA LEU A 157 -17.59 13.60 5.35
C LEU A 157 -16.26 12.82 5.28
N ASP A 158 -15.89 12.18 6.39
CA ASP A 158 -14.59 11.52 6.54
C ASP A 158 -14.34 10.44 5.48
N PHE A 159 -15.38 9.67 5.11
CA PHE A 159 -15.27 8.61 4.11
C PHE A 159 -14.94 9.11 2.70
N LEU A 160 -15.08 10.42 2.42
CA LEU A 160 -14.72 11.03 1.14
C LEU A 160 -13.29 11.58 1.09
N ASN A 161 -12.59 11.62 2.23
CA ASN A 161 -11.27 12.24 2.38
C ASN A 161 -10.22 11.20 2.83
N VAL A 162 -10.29 9.99 2.27
CA VAL A 162 -9.30 8.93 2.49
C VAL A 162 -8.08 9.18 1.59
N PRO A 163 -6.84 9.11 2.09
CA PRO A 163 -5.64 9.26 1.28
C PRO A 163 -5.60 8.28 0.11
N ASN A 164 -5.15 8.73 -1.06
CA ASN A 164 -4.99 7.86 -2.22
C ASN A 164 -3.74 6.98 -2.05
N PRO A 165 -3.83 5.65 -2.13
CA PRO A 165 -2.67 4.76 -2.05
C PRO A 165 -1.69 4.93 -3.23
N LEU A 166 -2.14 5.51 -4.35
CA LEU A 166 -1.34 5.72 -5.55
C LEU A 166 -0.55 7.03 -5.46
N THR A 167 0.49 7.02 -4.64
CA THR A 167 1.32 8.20 -4.34
C THR A 167 2.38 8.46 -5.39
N GLN A 168 2.94 9.68 -5.38
CA GLN A 168 4.15 10.04 -6.13
C GLN A 168 5.31 9.09 -5.84
N GLN A 169 5.50 8.69 -4.58
CA GLN A 169 6.57 7.75 -4.19
C GLN A 169 6.39 6.40 -4.88
N LEU A 170 5.18 5.82 -4.83
CA LEU A 170 4.90 4.53 -5.44
C LEU A 170 5.08 4.59 -6.97
N ALA A 171 4.48 5.59 -7.63
CA ALA A 171 4.60 5.75 -9.07
C ALA A 171 6.06 6.01 -9.50
N GLY A 172 6.80 6.81 -8.72
CA GLY A 172 8.23 7.06 -8.93
C GLY A 172 9.05 5.78 -8.87
N ALA A 173 8.82 4.94 -7.86
CA ALA A 173 9.48 3.64 -7.70
C ALA A 173 9.16 2.65 -8.84
N LEU A 174 7.97 2.73 -9.43
CA LEU A 174 7.52 1.80 -10.48
C LEU A 174 7.88 2.27 -11.90
N LEU A 175 8.02 3.58 -12.13
CA LEU A 175 8.23 4.14 -13.47
C LEU A 175 9.48 3.60 -14.19
N PRO A 176 10.67 3.48 -13.56
CA PRO A 176 11.84 2.93 -14.23
C PRO A 176 11.62 1.50 -14.72
N GLY A 177 11.08 0.63 -13.86
CA GLY A 177 10.76 -0.76 -14.22
C GLY A 177 9.66 -0.85 -15.29
N PHE A 178 8.70 0.08 -15.28
CA PHE A 178 7.68 0.18 -16.32
C PHE A 178 8.28 0.54 -17.68
N LEU A 179 9.15 1.54 -17.75
CA LEU A 179 9.81 1.97 -18.99
C LEU A 179 10.82 0.93 -19.49
N GLU A 180 11.49 0.20 -18.60
CA GLU A 180 12.32 -0.95 -18.97
C GLU A 180 11.48 -2.07 -19.57
N ARG A 181 10.36 -2.43 -18.92
CA ARG A 181 9.49 -3.54 -19.33
C ARG A 181 8.76 -3.26 -20.65
N TYR A 182 8.29 -2.03 -20.84
CA TYR A 182 7.40 -1.68 -21.96
C TYR A 182 7.98 -0.66 -22.93
N GLY A 183 9.23 -0.22 -22.77
CA GLY A 183 9.84 0.88 -23.54
C GLY A 183 9.65 0.78 -25.06
N ASP A 184 9.80 -0.42 -25.62
CA ASP A 184 9.60 -0.67 -27.07
C ASP A 184 8.15 -0.47 -27.55
N ARG A 185 7.18 -0.45 -26.63
CA ARG A 185 5.74 -0.28 -26.86
C ARG A 185 5.24 1.10 -26.44
N VAL A 186 6.07 1.91 -25.78
CA VAL A 186 5.75 3.26 -25.32
C VAL A 186 6.33 4.26 -26.31
N ALA A 187 5.50 5.11 -26.89
CA ALA A 187 5.98 6.18 -27.77
C ALA A 187 6.82 7.19 -26.96
N PRO A 188 7.92 7.75 -27.50
CA PRO A 188 8.78 8.69 -26.77
C PRO A 188 8.03 9.86 -26.14
N GLU A 189 7.04 10.41 -26.83
CA GLU A 189 6.19 11.50 -26.33
C GLU A 189 5.27 11.06 -25.18
N HIS A 190 4.91 9.77 -25.09
CA HIS A 190 4.13 9.24 -23.96
C HIS A 190 5.02 8.95 -22.75
N ALA A 191 6.28 8.53 -22.98
CA ALA A 191 7.28 8.42 -21.92
C ALA A 191 7.56 9.80 -21.30
N GLU A 192 7.75 10.84 -22.11
CA GLU A 192 7.95 12.22 -21.62
C GLU A 192 6.78 12.70 -20.76
N VAL A 193 5.54 12.37 -21.14
CA VAL A 193 4.35 12.67 -20.32
C VAL A 193 4.44 12.02 -18.93
N LEU A 194 4.82 10.74 -18.86
CA LEU A 194 4.98 10.04 -17.58
C LEU A 194 6.12 10.63 -16.76
N GLU A 195 7.27 10.89 -17.37
CA GLU A 195 8.45 11.47 -16.72
C GLU A 195 8.19 12.86 -16.15
N ARG A 196 7.30 13.65 -16.78
CA ARG A 196 6.88 14.96 -16.26
C ARG A 196 5.79 14.89 -15.21
N PHE A 197 4.86 13.94 -15.33
CA PHE A 197 3.73 13.82 -14.41
C PHE A 197 4.10 13.13 -13.10
N VAL A 198 4.88 12.04 -13.15
CA VAL A 198 5.18 11.22 -11.97
C VAL A 198 5.83 12.04 -10.83
N PRO A 199 6.81 12.94 -11.08
CA PRO A 199 7.43 13.75 -10.03
C PRO A 199 6.51 14.80 -9.39
N VAL A 200 5.26 14.94 -9.85
CA VAL A 200 4.33 15.97 -9.36
C VAL A 200 2.97 15.41 -8.95
N ILE A 201 2.80 14.08 -8.89
CA ILE A 201 1.52 13.42 -8.56
C ILE A 201 0.92 13.97 -7.26
N ASP A 202 1.71 14.06 -6.19
CA ASP A 202 1.19 14.49 -4.88
C ASP A 202 0.79 15.97 -4.91
N ALA A 203 1.59 16.82 -5.57
CA ALA A 203 1.26 18.23 -5.76
C ALA A 203 0.03 18.43 -6.66
N TRP A 204 -0.14 17.58 -7.67
CA TRP A 204 -1.28 17.58 -8.57
C TRP A 204 -2.57 17.16 -7.84
N PHE A 205 -2.51 16.13 -6.99
CA PHE A 205 -3.64 15.78 -6.11
C PHE A 205 -3.98 16.88 -5.11
N ALA A 206 -2.98 17.62 -4.62
CA ALA A 206 -3.17 18.71 -3.69
C ALA A 206 -3.75 20.00 -4.34
N ASP A 207 -3.54 20.22 -5.64
CA ASP A 207 -4.08 21.37 -6.39
C ASP A 207 -5.60 21.21 -6.65
N ARG A 208 -6.38 21.39 -5.60
CA ARG A 208 -7.85 21.28 -5.60
C ARG A 208 -8.49 22.65 -5.73
N ARG A 209 -9.13 22.93 -6.86
CA ARG A 209 -9.75 24.23 -7.16
C ARG A 209 -11.28 24.17 -7.06
N PRO A 210 -11.92 25.06 -6.26
CA PRO A 210 -13.37 25.13 -6.21
C PRO A 210 -14.02 25.56 -7.54
N PRO A 211 -15.29 25.15 -7.81
CA PRO A 211 -16.12 24.31 -6.95
C PRO A 211 -15.72 22.83 -7.00
N LEU A 212 -15.48 22.25 -5.82
CA LEU A 212 -15.25 20.81 -5.66
C LEU A 212 -16.59 20.07 -5.61
N GLY A 213 -16.58 18.78 -5.87
CA GLY A 213 -17.77 17.94 -5.80
C GLY A 213 -17.42 16.49 -5.52
N LEU A 214 -18.43 15.64 -5.67
CA LEU A 214 -18.25 14.20 -5.64
C LEU A 214 -17.45 13.77 -6.88
N VAL A 215 -16.51 12.86 -6.68
CA VAL A 215 -15.74 12.20 -7.74
C VAL A 215 -15.92 10.70 -7.56
N HIS A 216 -16.45 10.03 -8.58
CA HIS A 216 -16.56 8.58 -8.62
C HIS A 216 -15.17 7.94 -8.57
N GLY A 217 -14.20 8.46 -9.31
CA GLY A 217 -12.79 8.03 -9.26
C GLY A 217 -12.44 6.86 -10.18
N ASP A 218 -13.45 6.15 -10.70
CA ASP A 218 -13.32 5.09 -11.72
C ASP A 218 -14.53 5.11 -12.67
N TYR A 219 -14.91 6.30 -13.14
CA TYR A 219 -16.05 6.48 -14.05
C TYR A 219 -15.71 6.02 -15.47
N ARG A 220 -15.82 4.71 -15.71
CA ARG A 220 -15.47 4.04 -16.98
C ARG A 220 -16.59 3.13 -17.47
N LEU A 221 -16.55 2.71 -18.73
CA LEU A 221 -17.64 1.97 -19.38
C LEU A 221 -18.04 0.69 -18.64
N ASP A 222 -17.08 -0.04 -18.07
CA ASP A 222 -17.36 -1.27 -17.32
C ASP A 222 -18.21 -1.02 -16.06
N ASN A 223 -18.23 0.23 -15.55
CA ASN A 223 -19.01 0.62 -14.37
C ASN A 223 -20.33 1.32 -14.76
N LEU A 224 -20.71 1.24 -16.04
CA LEU A 224 -21.95 1.82 -16.57
C LEU A 224 -22.85 0.73 -17.15
N LEU A 225 -24.12 0.77 -16.75
CA LEU A 225 -25.17 -0.12 -17.25
C LEU A 225 -26.11 0.68 -18.17
N PHE A 226 -26.21 0.26 -19.44
CA PHE A 226 -26.99 0.94 -20.47
C PHE A 226 -28.30 0.19 -20.75
N ALA A 227 -29.43 0.87 -20.60
CA ALA A 227 -30.75 0.35 -20.96
C ALA A 227 -31.51 1.38 -21.79
N ALA A 228 -31.69 1.12 -23.09
CA ALA A 228 -32.40 1.98 -24.06
C ALA A 228 -32.00 3.47 -24.03
N ASP A 229 -32.61 4.27 -23.17
CA ASP A 229 -32.41 5.72 -23.00
C ASP A 229 -31.88 6.10 -21.61
N ARG A 230 -31.41 5.12 -20.83
CA ARG A 230 -30.89 5.30 -19.46
C ARG A 230 -29.51 4.68 -19.30
N CYS A 231 -28.68 5.39 -18.54
CA CYS A 231 -27.40 4.89 -18.05
C CYS A 231 -27.42 4.95 -16.53
N THR A 232 -27.05 3.85 -15.89
CA THR A 232 -26.96 3.70 -14.44
C THR A 232 -25.51 3.46 -14.04
N VAL A 233 -25.04 4.17 -13.03
CA VAL A 233 -23.67 4.13 -12.53
C VAL A 233 -23.59 3.18 -11.34
N VAL A 234 -22.63 2.26 -11.38
CA VAL A 234 -22.38 1.28 -10.31
C VAL A 234 -20.92 1.36 -9.85
N ASP A 235 -20.61 0.65 -8.76
CA ASP A 235 -19.25 0.50 -8.21
C ASP A 235 -18.64 1.79 -7.64
N TRP A 236 -19.14 2.20 -6.47
CA TRP A 236 -18.75 3.45 -5.79
C TRP A 236 -17.55 3.28 -4.84
N GLN A 237 -16.69 2.28 -5.10
CA GLN A 237 -15.58 1.92 -4.21
C GLN A 237 -14.42 2.91 -4.23
N THR A 238 -14.28 3.69 -5.30
CA THR A 238 -13.20 4.67 -5.49
C THR A 238 -13.62 6.12 -5.16
N LEU A 239 -14.78 6.27 -4.50
CA LEU A 239 -15.40 7.56 -4.20
C LEU A 239 -14.47 8.52 -3.43
N GLN A 240 -14.52 9.80 -3.77
CA GLN A 240 -13.77 10.84 -3.08
C GLN A 240 -14.46 12.21 -3.22
N TRP A 241 -14.02 13.17 -2.41
CA TRP A 241 -14.34 14.58 -2.60
C TRP A 241 -13.21 15.24 -3.40
N GLY A 242 -13.50 16.00 -4.45
CA GLY A 242 -12.44 16.56 -5.29
C GLY A 242 -12.92 17.29 -6.55
N PRO A 243 -12.02 17.50 -7.52
CA PRO A 243 -12.37 18.09 -8.81
C PRO A 243 -13.26 17.14 -9.62
N ALA A 244 -14.56 17.43 -9.68
CA ALA A 244 -15.58 16.59 -10.32
C ALA A 244 -15.31 16.30 -11.82
N LEU A 245 -14.50 17.14 -12.48
CA LEU A 245 -14.12 16.95 -13.88
C LEU A 245 -13.12 15.81 -14.09
N TYR A 246 -12.55 15.24 -13.01
CA TYR A 246 -11.75 14.02 -13.07
C TYR A 246 -12.49 12.90 -13.78
N ASP A 247 -13.73 12.64 -13.41
CA ASP A 247 -14.53 11.57 -14.00
C ASP A 247 -14.84 11.81 -15.48
N VAL A 248 -15.04 13.07 -15.88
CA VAL A 248 -15.28 13.44 -17.29
C VAL A 248 -14.03 13.20 -18.12
N SER A 249 -12.86 13.61 -17.62
CA SER A 249 -11.59 13.40 -18.32
C SER A 249 -11.24 11.93 -18.42
N TYR A 250 -11.33 11.22 -17.30
CA TYR A 250 -11.04 9.78 -17.20
C TYR A 250 -11.93 8.97 -18.16
N PHE A 251 -13.25 9.26 -18.17
CA PHE A 251 -14.20 8.61 -19.07
C PHE A 251 -13.86 8.84 -20.55
N LEU A 252 -13.71 10.10 -20.96
CA LEU A 252 -13.48 10.44 -22.37
C LEU A 252 -12.13 9.93 -22.88
N ALA A 253 -11.11 9.85 -22.02
CA ALA A 253 -9.84 9.23 -22.35
C ALA A 253 -10.01 7.74 -22.65
N GLY A 254 -10.73 7.02 -21.79
CA GLY A 254 -10.92 5.59 -21.93
C GLY A 254 -11.89 5.19 -23.05
N ALA A 255 -12.98 5.94 -23.21
CA ALA A 255 -14.16 5.53 -23.99
C ALA A 255 -13.98 5.57 -25.51
N PHE A 256 -13.00 6.32 -26.01
CA PHE A 256 -12.82 6.56 -27.44
C PHE A 256 -11.39 6.30 -27.93
N ASP A 257 -11.27 5.97 -29.21
CA ASP A 257 -10.02 6.16 -29.94
C ASP A 257 -9.73 7.66 -30.14
N ALA A 258 -8.45 8.01 -30.25
CA ALA A 258 -8.00 9.39 -30.23
C ALA A 258 -8.67 10.29 -31.28
N ASP A 259 -8.87 9.80 -32.51
CA ASP A 259 -9.47 10.61 -33.59
C ASP A 259 -10.96 10.88 -33.37
N VAL A 260 -11.70 9.90 -32.84
CA VAL A 260 -13.11 10.08 -32.48
C VAL A 260 -13.23 11.05 -31.31
N ARG A 261 -12.37 10.91 -30.30
CA ARG A 261 -12.30 11.85 -29.18
C ARG A 261 -12.08 13.28 -29.69
N ARG A 262 -11.02 13.53 -30.48
CA ARG A 262 -10.71 14.86 -31.04
C ARG A 262 -11.88 15.51 -31.77
N ALA A 263 -12.69 14.72 -32.47
CA ALA A 263 -13.84 15.23 -33.22
C ALA A 263 -15.01 15.67 -32.32
N HIS A 264 -15.13 15.13 -31.11
CA HIS A 264 -16.32 15.31 -30.24
C HIS A 264 -16.03 15.79 -28.81
N GLU A 265 -14.76 15.88 -28.39
CA GLU A 265 -14.34 16.11 -27.00
C GLU A 265 -14.93 17.39 -26.42
N GLU A 266 -14.67 18.54 -27.06
CA GLU A 266 -15.20 19.82 -26.57
C GLU A 266 -16.74 19.83 -26.54
N GLU A 267 -17.38 19.23 -27.56
CA GLU A 267 -18.84 19.16 -27.64
C GLU A 267 -19.44 18.34 -26.48
N LEU A 268 -18.82 17.22 -26.14
CA LEU A 268 -19.24 16.35 -25.05
C LEU A 268 -19.00 17.01 -23.68
N VAL A 269 -17.88 17.71 -23.49
CA VAL A 269 -17.62 18.47 -22.25
C VAL A 269 -18.57 19.66 -22.11
N ARG A 270 -18.92 20.33 -23.22
CA ARG A 270 -19.97 21.38 -23.23
C ARG A 270 -21.33 20.82 -22.82
N LEU A 271 -21.70 19.65 -23.36
CA LEU A 271 -22.94 18.99 -22.97
C LEU A 271 -22.98 18.74 -21.46
N TYR A 272 -21.90 18.18 -20.89
CA TYR A 272 -21.80 17.96 -19.45
C TYR A 272 -21.96 19.27 -18.65
N HIS A 273 -21.28 20.33 -19.07
CA HIS A 273 -21.37 21.65 -18.46
C HIS A 273 -22.79 22.22 -18.50
N ASP A 274 -23.45 22.16 -19.66
CA ASP A 274 -24.82 22.64 -19.84
C ASP A 274 -25.81 21.88 -18.93
N GLU A 275 -25.62 20.58 -18.76
CA GLU A 275 -26.43 19.76 -17.85
C GLU A 275 -26.21 20.14 -16.38
N LEU A 276 -24.97 20.39 -15.95
CA LEU A 276 -24.70 20.90 -14.60
C LEU A 276 -25.44 22.22 -14.35
N LEU A 277 -25.40 23.14 -15.32
CA LEU A 277 -26.12 24.41 -15.24
C LEU A 277 -27.64 24.18 -15.20
N ALA A 278 -28.17 23.29 -16.02
CA ALA A 278 -29.60 22.94 -16.00
C ALA A 278 -30.04 22.38 -14.63
N HIS A 279 -29.17 21.64 -13.96
CA HIS A 279 -29.38 21.07 -12.63
C HIS A 279 -29.04 22.00 -11.46
N GLY A 280 -28.70 23.27 -11.72
CA GLY A 280 -28.62 24.31 -10.68
C GLY A 280 -27.22 24.76 -10.29
N VAL A 281 -26.15 24.19 -10.87
CA VAL A 281 -24.78 24.68 -10.64
C VAL A 281 -24.63 26.09 -11.23
N ARG A 282 -24.01 27.01 -10.48
CA ARG A 282 -23.79 28.40 -10.91
C ARG A 282 -22.35 28.87 -10.81
N ALA A 283 -21.53 28.18 -10.02
CA ALA A 283 -20.15 28.59 -9.71
C ALA A 283 -19.10 28.07 -10.70
N LEU A 284 -19.51 27.48 -11.83
CA LEU A 284 -18.63 26.89 -12.82
C LEU A 284 -18.87 27.54 -14.18
N SER A 285 -17.98 28.46 -14.58
CA SER A 285 -18.00 29.00 -15.95
C SER A 285 -17.51 27.95 -16.94
N TRP A 286 -17.76 28.17 -18.23
CA TRP A 286 -17.23 27.29 -19.27
C TRP A 286 -15.70 27.26 -19.26
N GLU A 287 -15.05 28.40 -19.08
CA GLU A 287 -13.59 28.52 -19.06
C GLU A 287 -12.97 27.72 -17.92
N LEU A 288 -13.57 27.81 -16.71
CA LEU A 288 -13.15 27.02 -15.56
C LEU A 288 -13.42 25.53 -15.76
N CYS A 289 -14.57 25.17 -16.33
CA CYS A 289 -14.91 23.79 -16.66
C CYS A 289 -13.87 23.17 -17.60
N TRP A 290 -13.53 23.87 -18.68
CA TRP A 290 -12.56 23.41 -19.66
C TRP A 290 -11.14 23.36 -19.11
N GLU A 291 -10.71 24.35 -18.33
CA GLU A 291 -9.39 24.32 -17.69
C GLU A 291 -9.28 23.17 -16.68
N GLU A 292 -10.31 22.94 -15.87
CA GLU A 292 -10.31 21.86 -14.88
C GLU A 292 -10.36 20.49 -15.55
N TYR A 293 -11.16 20.32 -16.60
CA TYR A 293 -11.15 19.12 -17.45
C TYR A 293 -9.72 18.80 -17.94
N ARG A 294 -9.01 19.79 -18.48
CA ARG A 294 -7.63 19.63 -18.94
C ARG A 294 -6.68 19.27 -17.79
N ARG A 295 -6.82 19.92 -16.64
CA ARG A 295 -6.00 19.66 -15.44
C ARG A 295 -6.14 18.20 -14.98
N GLN A 296 -7.32 17.60 -15.14
CA GLN A 296 -7.58 16.25 -14.66
C GLN A 296 -7.23 15.11 -15.63
N ALA A 297 -6.68 15.41 -16.81
CA ALA A 297 -6.36 14.43 -17.86
C ALA A 297 -5.31 13.36 -17.51
N PHE A 298 -4.66 13.47 -16.34
CA PHE A 298 -3.60 12.56 -15.91
C PHE A 298 -4.09 11.33 -15.14
N GLY A 299 -5.34 11.32 -14.67
CA GLY A 299 -5.85 10.27 -13.77
C GLY A 299 -5.67 8.84 -14.30
N GLY A 300 -5.96 8.61 -15.59
CA GLY A 300 -5.80 7.29 -16.20
C GLY A 300 -4.35 6.85 -16.39
N LEU A 301 -3.38 7.78 -16.44
CA LEU A 301 -1.96 7.45 -16.51
C LEU A 301 -1.46 6.83 -15.21
N LEU A 302 -1.85 7.41 -14.07
CA LEU A 302 -1.48 6.93 -12.75
C LEU A 302 -1.94 5.47 -12.55
N MET A 303 -3.21 5.21 -12.83
CA MET A 303 -3.78 3.86 -12.75
C MET A 303 -3.06 2.88 -13.67
N THR A 304 -2.71 3.31 -14.89
CA THR A 304 -2.05 2.45 -15.88
C THR A 304 -0.66 2.02 -15.43
N VAL A 305 0.18 2.95 -14.95
CA VAL A 305 1.55 2.64 -14.50
C VAL A 305 1.54 1.69 -13.31
N VAL A 306 0.74 2.00 -12.27
CA VAL A 306 0.75 1.18 -11.05
C VAL A 306 0.15 -0.20 -11.32
N ALA A 307 -1.01 -0.28 -11.98
CA ALA A 307 -1.65 -1.57 -12.26
C ALA A 307 -0.76 -2.48 -13.12
N ALA A 308 -0.11 -1.95 -14.15
CA ALA A 308 0.73 -2.75 -15.06
C ALA A 308 2.01 -3.34 -14.42
N MET A 309 2.41 -2.81 -13.25
CA MET A 309 3.60 -3.27 -12.53
C MET A 309 3.28 -4.18 -11.34
N VAL A 310 2.09 -4.03 -10.74
CA VAL A 310 1.71 -4.75 -9.51
C VAL A 310 0.89 -6.02 -9.80
N VAL A 311 0.07 -6.04 -10.86
CA VAL A 311 -0.72 -7.23 -11.19
C VAL A 311 0.10 -8.27 -11.94
N GLU A 312 -0.38 -9.51 -11.93
CA GLU A 312 0.23 -10.60 -12.70
C GLU A 312 0.30 -10.23 -14.19
N GLN A 313 1.51 -10.34 -14.76
CA GLN A 313 1.75 -10.00 -16.15
C GLN A 313 1.11 -11.04 -17.08
N THR A 314 0.28 -10.57 -18.02
CA THR A 314 -0.32 -11.41 -19.07
C THR A 314 -0.32 -10.67 -20.39
N GLU A 315 -0.24 -11.38 -21.51
CA GLU A 315 -0.21 -10.75 -22.85
C GLU A 315 -1.45 -9.86 -23.09
N ARG A 316 -2.64 -10.34 -22.68
CA ARG A 316 -3.89 -9.57 -22.74
C ARG A 316 -3.87 -8.36 -21.80
N GLY A 317 -3.34 -8.50 -20.59
CA GLY A 317 -3.19 -7.40 -19.65
C GLY A 317 -2.28 -6.31 -20.22
N ASP A 318 -1.16 -6.70 -20.81
CA ASP A 318 -0.21 -5.77 -21.41
C ASP A 318 -0.82 -5.03 -22.61
N GLU A 319 -1.60 -5.70 -23.47
CA GLU A 319 -2.36 -5.05 -24.54
C GLU A 319 -3.36 -4.01 -24.03
N MET A 320 -4.08 -4.33 -22.95
CA MET A 320 -5.02 -3.43 -22.31
C MET A 320 -4.30 -2.20 -21.75
N PHE A 321 -3.25 -2.39 -20.94
CA PHE A 321 -2.50 -1.29 -20.32
C PHE A 321 -1.83 -0.39 -21.36
N MET A 322 -1.24 -0.95 -22.42
CA MET A 322 -0.63 -0.12 -23.48
C MET A 322 -1.67 0.63 -24.31
N THR A 323 -2.89 0.12 -24.44
CA THR A 323 -3.98 0.85 -25.09
C THR A 323 -4.46 2.00 -24.21
N TRP A 324 -4.62 1.78 -22.91
CA TRP A 324 -4.96 2.84 -21.96
C TRP A 324 -3.87 3.91 -21.87
N LEU A 325 -2.60 3.52 -21.80
CA LEU A 325 -1.48 4.46 -21.81
C LEU A 325 -1.57 5.38 -23.02
N ARG A 326 -1.68 4.80 -24.23
CA ARG A 326 -1.75 5.57 -25.47
C ARG A 326 -2.93 6.52 -25.49
N ARG A 327 -4.13 6.08 -25.10
CA ARG A 327 -5.34 6.93 -25.11
C ARG A 327 -5.22 8.11 -24.12
N ASN A 328 -4.78 7.84 -22.88
CA ASN A 328 -4.64 8.84 -21.83
C ASN A 328 -3.48 9.80 -22.11
N ALA A 329 -2.31 9.31 -22.48
CA ALA A 329 -1.16 10.15 -22.79
C ALA A 329 -1.45 11.05 -24.00
N GLN A 330 -2.12 10.51 -25.02
CA GLN A 330 -2.55 11.33 -26.15
C GLN A 330 -3.60 12.38 -25.77
N GLN A 331 -4.42 12.16 -24.73
CA GLN A 331 -5.33 13.20 -24.22
C GLN A 331 -4.55 14.36 -23.62
N VAL A 332 -3.61 14.06 -22.74
CA VAL A 332 -2.74 15.05 -22.10
C VAL A 332 -2.02 15.91 -23.15
N LEU A 333 -1.49 15.28 -24.20
CA LEU A 333 -0.80 15.99 -25.28
C LEU A 333 -1.75 16.86 -26.11
N ASP A 334 -2.89 16.33 -26.55
CA ASP A 334 -3.86 17.07 -27.37
C ASP A 334 -4.44 18.28 -26.63
N LEU A 335 -4.64 18.15 -25.32
CA LEU A 335 -5.16 19.20 -24.45
C LEU A 335 -4.08 20.20 -23.99
N GLY A 336 -2.80 19.94 -24.25
CA GLY A 336 -1.69 20.73 -23.68
C GLY A 336 -1.74 20.76 -22.15
N SER A 337 -2.12 19.65 -21.51
CA SER A 337 -2.33 19.58 -20.07
C SER A 337 -1.01 19.62 -19.28
N LEU A 338 0.11 19.31 -19.92
CA LEU A 338 1.45 19.42 -19.32
C LEU A 338 1.78 20.84 -18.86
N ASP A 339 1.21 21.86 -19.50
CA ASP A 339 1.40 23.27 -19.13
C ASP A 339 0.63 23.66 -17.85
N LEU A 340 -0.26 22.78 -17.38
CA LEU A 340 -1.10 22.99 -16.19
C LEU A 340 -0.59 22.24 -14.96
N LEU A 341 0.47 21.43 -15.11
CA LEU A 341 1.10 20.74 -13.99
C LEU A 341 1.69 21.75 -13.00
N PRO A 342 1.65 21.46 -11.69
CA PRO A 342 2.38 22.25 -10.72
C PRO A 342 3.89 22.10 -10.95
N GLU A 343 4.67 23.07 -10.46
CA GLU A 343 6.12 22.97 -10.46
C GLU A 343 6.57 21.77 -9.59
N PRO A 344 7.57 20.98 -10.04
CA PRO A 344 8.11 19.90 -9.24
C PRO A 344 8.64 20.41 -7.89
N GLY A 345 8.04 19.93 -6.81
CA GLY A 345 8.54 20.10 -5.46
C GLY A 345 9.30 18.85 -5.01
N ALA A 346 10.37 19.01 -4.24
CA ALA A 346 10.96 17.87 -3.54
C ALA A 346 9.92 17.30 -2.55
N LEU A 347 9.71 15.98 -2.58
CA LEU A 347 8.93 15.33 -1.53
C LEU A 347 9.58 15.62 -0.18
N THR A 348 8.84 16.24 0.73
CA THR A 348 9.33 16.45 2.09
C THR A 348 9.17 15.15 2.86
N ALA A 349 10.28 14.50 3.20
CA ALA A 349 10.27 13.25 3.94
C ALA A 349 9.37 13.34 5.19
N LEU A 350 8.56 12.30 5.41
CA LEU A 350 7.72 12.25 6.60
C LEU A 350 8.58 11.95 7.84
N VAL A 351 8.18 12.54 8.96
CA VAL A 351 8.80 12.32 10.27
C VAL A 351 7.74 11.71 11.19
N PRO A 352 8.05 10.61 11.90
CA PRO A 352 7.10 9.97 12.81
C PRO A 352 6.68 10.88 13.97
N ASP A 353 5.50 10.63 14.54
CA ASP A 353 5.08 11.27 15.78
C ASP A 353 5.85 10.65 16.97
N ALA A 354 6.10 11.42 18.02
CA ALA A 354 6.71 10.89 19.24
C ALA A 354 5.83 9.82 19.93
N ALA A 355 4.51 9.88 19.72
CA ALA A 355 3.57 8.86 20.18
C ALA A 355 3.75 7.51 19.45
N ASP A 356 4.32 7.52 18.23
CA ASP A 356 4.55 6.31 17.44
C ASP A 356 5.62 5.41 18.07
N GLU A 357 6.33 5.83 19.13
CA GLU A 357 7.25 4.95 19.89
C GLU A 357 6.52 3.96 20.81
N GLY A 358 5.26 4.24 21.13
CA GLY A 358 4.42 3.44 22.03
C GLY A 358 3.67 2.30 21.33
N CYS A 359 2.84 1.58 22.08
CA CYS A 359 2.05 0.49 21.50
C CYS A 359 0.84 1.05 20.73
N HIS A 360 0.53 0.44 19.58
CA HIS A 360 -0.63 0.82 18.78
C HIS A 360 -1.85 -0.07 19.04
N GLU A 361 -3.05 0.46 18.80
CA GLU A 361 -4.26 -0.38 18.86
C GLU A 361 -4.25 -1.43 17.73
N PRO A 362 -4.44 -2.72 18.06
CA PRO A 362 -4.41 -3.78 17.06
C PRO A 362 -5.67 -3.77 16.19
N GLY A 363 -5.46 -3.94 14.88
CA GLY A 363 -6.54 -4.24 13.93
C GLY A 363 -7.02 -5.68 14.09
N PRO A 364 -8.11 -6.08 13.39
CA PRO A 364 -8.72 -7.40 13.51
C PRO A 364 -7.92 -8.53 12.82
N GLU A 365 -6.86 -8.23 12.07
CA GLU A 365 -6.13 -9.21 11.27
C GLU A 365 -5.36 -10.20 12.15
N ALA A 366 -5.47 -11.51 11.87
CA ALA A 366 -4.72 -12.52 12.61
C ALA A 366 -3.19 -12.31 12.55
N THR A 367 -2.71 -11.70 11.46
CA THR A 367 -1.31 -11.35 11.21
C THR A 367 -0.94 -9.95 11.69
N TRP A 368 -1.81 -9.27 12.45
CA TRP A 368 -1.47 -7.98 13.05
C TRP A 368 -0.28 -8.16 13.98
N SER A 369 0.78 -7.42 13.69
CA SER A 369 2.09 -7.53 14.33
C SER A 369 2.60 -6.14 14.64
N GLU A 370 3.18 -5.98 15.82
CA GLU A 370 3.95 -4.79 16.20
C GLU A 370 5.33 -5.17 16.68
N SER A 371 6.38 -4.48 16.21
CA SER A 371 7.75 -4.82 16.60
C SER A 371 8.69 -3.65 16.65
N TRP A 372 9.64 -3.74 17.59
CA TRP A 372 10.78 -2.86 17.72
C TRP A 372 12.06 -3.63 17.40
N TYR A 373 12.84 -3.06 16.49
CA TYR A 373 14.05 -3.65 15.97
C TYR A 373 15.22 -2.68 16.11
N PHE A 374 16.39 -3.24 16.39
CA PHE A 374 17.63 -2.51 16.63
C PHE A 374 18.78 -3.28 16.02
N ASP A 375 19.67 -2.61 15.29
CA ASP A 375 20.95 -3.16 14.87
C ASP A 375 22.09 -2.18 15.04
N ALA A 376 23.30 -2.72 15.06
CA ALA A 376 24.52 -1.93 15.09
C ALA A 376 25.70 -2.71 14.52
N ALA A 377 26.66 -1.98 13.97
CA ALA A 377 27.96 -2.48 13.56
C ALA A 377 29.05 -1.68 14.30
N SER A 378 30.13 -2.34 14.70
CA SER A 378 31.33 -1.64 15.17
C SER A 378 31.91 -0.80 14.05
N ALA A 379 32.58 0.31 14.38
CA ALA A 379 33.17 1.21 13.37
C ALA A 379 34.15 0.52 12.38
N ASP A 380 34.78 -0.59 12.79
CA ASP A 380 35.67 -1.41 11.94
C ASP A 380 34.94 -2.54 11.18
N GLY A 381 33.64 -2.70 11.39
CA GLY A 381 32.80 -3.72 10.77
C GLY A 381 33.10 -5.15 11.20
N THR A 382 33.81 -5.35 12.32
CA THR A 382 34.20 -6.68 12.80
C THR A 382 33.22 -7.29 13.80
N VAL A 383 32.39 -6.48 14.45
CA VAL A 383 31.38 -6.90 15.42
C VAL A 383 30.04 -6.28 15.04
N GLY A 384 28.99 -7.09 15.04
CA GLY A 384 27.63 -6.65 14.80
C GLY A 384 26.70 -7.20 15.86
N VAL A 385 25.64 -6.45 16.13
CA VAL A 385 24.51 -6.91 16.95
C VAL A 385 23.21 -6.54 16.28
N TYR A 386 22.18 -7.36 16.43
CA TYR A 386 20.81 -6.93 16.24
C TYR A 386 19.88 -7.56 17.28
N ALA A 387 18.76 -6.91 17.57
CA ALA A 387 17.75 -7.37 18.51
C ALA A 387 16.34 -6.96 18.05
N ARG A 388 15.37 -7.83 18.26
CA ARG A 388 13.96 -7.61 17.91
C ARG A 388 13.04 -8.19 18.98
N ILE A 389 12.04 -7.42 19.37
CA ILE A 389 10.83 -7.93 20.04
C ILE A 389 9.66 -7.68 19.10
N GLY A 390 8.99 -8.75 18.67
CA GLY A 390 7.76 -8.68 17.89
C GLY A 390 6.57 -9.26 18.65
N ARG A 391 5.44 -8.58 18.60
CA ARG A 391 4.17 -8.91 19.24
C ARG A 391 3.16 -9.27 18.17
N VAL A 392 2.76 -10.53 18.09
CA VAL A 392 1.65 -10.97 17.23
C VAL A 392 0.41 -10.97 18.12
N VAL A 393 -0.22 -9.80 18.25
CA VAL A 393 -1.20 -9.53 19.31
C VAL A 393 -2.41 -10.46 19.23
N ASN A 394 -3.00 -10.59 18.04
CA ASN A 394 -4.15 -11.47 17.82
C ASN A 394 -3.78 -12.96 17.86
N GLY A 395 -2.52 -13.29 17.64
CA GLY A 395 -1.97 -14.64 17.82
C GLY A 395 -1.57 -14.96 19.27
N GLY A 396 -1.60 -13.97 20.18
CA GLY A 396 -1.29 -14.15 21.60
C GLY A 396 0.16 -14.48 21.91
N HIS A 397 1.10 -14.23 20.99
CA HIS A 397 2.50 -14.64 21.14
C HIS A 397 3.51 -13.56 20.74
N THR A 398 4.76 -13.79 21.15
CA THR A 398 5.91 -12.91 20.86
C THR A 398 7.00 -13.65 20.14
N HIS A 399 7.75 -12.93 19.31
CA HIS A 399 8.98 -13.40 18.69
C HIS A 399 10.13 -12.55 19.19
N VAL A 400 11.11 -13.19 19.81
CA VAL A 400 12.33 -12.50 20.24
C VAL A 400 13.52 -13.08 19.54
N ILE A 401 14.28 -12.18 18.92
CA ILE A 401 15.47 -12.52 18.19
C ILE A 401 16.56 -11.56 18.62
N ALA A 402 17.73 -12.07 18.94
CA ALA A 402 18.94 -11.27 18.99
C ALA A 402 20.12 -12.05 18.41
N SER A 403 21.09 -11.33 17.87
CA SER A 403 22.33 -11.92 17.36
C SER A 403 23.53 -11.08 17.72
N ILE A 404 24.66 -11.74 17.96
CA ILE A 404 25.99 -11.12 18.00
C ILE A 404 26.85 -11.82 16.96
N VAL A 405 27.28 -11.06 15.96
CA VAL A 405 28.16 -11.51 14.88
C VAL A 405 29.56 -10.95 15.13
N ARG A 406 30.58 -11.80 15.00
CA ARG A 406 31.99 -11.41 15.12
C ARG A 406 32.76 -12.05 13.98
N GLU A 407 33.56 -11.26 13.27
CA GLU A 407 34.32 -11.73 12.11
C GLU A 407 35.18 -12.96 12.47
N GLY A 408 35.04 -14.02 11.66
CA GLY A 408 35.77 -15.27 11.85
C GLY A 408 35.42 -16.06 13.13
N ARG A 409 34.31 -15.74 13.80
CA ARG A 409 33.82 -16.46 15.00
C ARG A 409 32.44 -17.06 14.75
N PRO A 410 32.01 -18.04 15.56
CA PRO A 410 30.63 -18.51 15.57
C PRO A 410 29.65 -17.37 15.79
N ALA A 411 28.56 -17.35 15.01
CA ALA A 411 27.45 -16.43 15.21
C ALA A 411 26.71 -16.84 16.50
N VAL A 412 26.41 -15.88 17.35
CA VAL A 412 25.66 -16.13 18.57
C VAL A 412 24.22 -15.71 18.35
N MET A 413 23.29 -16.63 18.54
CA MET A 413 21.87 -16.42 18.30
C MET A 413 21.09 -16.65 19.58
N VAL A 414 20.19 -15.71 19.86
CA VAL A 414 19.07 -15.87 20.76
C VAL A 414 17.84 -15.89 19.87
N ALA A 415 17.19 -17.04 19.76
CA ALA A 415 15.87 -17.17 19.16
C ALA A 415 15.00 -17.79 20.25
N MET A 416 14.15 -16.99 20.89
CA MET A 416 13.25 -17.51 21.90
C MET A 416 11.98 -18.05 21.23
N PRO A 417 11.47 -19.22 21.65
CA PRO A 417 10.19 -19.71 21.17
C PRO A 417 9.08 -18.72 21.54
N THR A 418 7.96 -18.84 20.83
CA THR A 418 6.75 -18.03 21.03
C THR A 418 6.36 -17.95 22.51
N GLY A 419 6.59 -16.81 23.16
CA GLY A 419 6.24 -16.53 24.55
C GLY A 419 4.96 -15.69 24.68
N PRO A 420 4.34 -15.59 25.87
CA PRO A 420 3.21 -14.69 26.07
C PRO A 420 3.58 -13.24 25.74
N LEU A 421 2.58 -12.43 25.36
CA LEU A 421 2.77 -11.00 25.13
C LEU A 421 3.30 -10.30 26.40
N PRO A 422 4.34 -9.46 26.32
CA PRO A 422 4.70 -8.58 27.42
C PRO A 422 3.53 -7.64 27.72
N PRO A 423 3.47 -7.04 28.92
CA PRO A 423 2.56 -5.95 29.20
C PRO A 423 2.65 -4.88 28.10
N ALA A 424 1.51 -4.32 27.68
CA ALA A 424 1.52 -3.14 26.84
C ALA A 424 2.02 -1.96 27.66
N ASP A 425 3.23 -1.50 27.35
CA ASP A 425 3.85 -0.31 27.93
C ASP A 425 4.48 0.48 26.78
N ASP A 426 4.18 1.77 26.70
CA ASP A 426 4.63 2.64 25.61
C ASP A 426 6.13 2.96 25.68
N ARG A 427 6.81 2.60 26.77
CA ARG A 427 8.22 2.92 26.98
C ARG A 427 9.10 1.72 27.23
N GLU A 428 8.56 0.57 27.57
CA GLU A 428 9.37 -0.61 27.86
C GLU A 428 8.77 -1.89 27.27
N GLN A 429 9.58 -2.64 26.52
CA GLN A 429 9.28 -4.01 26.13
C GLN A 429 10.27 -4.93 26.81
N SER A 430 9.80 -5.88 27.63
CA SER A 430 10.66 -6.82 28.34
C SER A 430 10.13 -8.24 28.21
N VAL A 431 10.96 -9.15 27.71
CA VAL A 431 10.62 -10.57 27.54
C VAL A 431 11.70 -11.43 28.17
N SER A 432 11.28 -12.34 29.07
CA SER A 432 12.15 -13.33 29.71
C SER A 432 11.66 -14.73 29.40
N ALA A 433 12.47 -15.53 28.71
CA ALA A 433 12.21 -16.94 28.43
C ALA A 433 13.51 -17.73 28.37
N ASP A 434 13.47 -19.02 28.76
CA ASP A 434 14.59 -19.97 28.68
C ASP A 434 15.92 -19.47 29.28
N GLY A 435 15.84 -18.64 30.33
CA GLY A 435 17.02 -18.10 31.00
C GLY A 435 17.70 -16.94 30.26
N VAL A 436 17.01 -16.34 29.29
CA VAL A 436 17.38 -15.08 28.63
C VAL A 436 16.35 -14.02 28.94
N THR A 437 16.79 -12.80 29.18
CA THR A 437 15.95 -11.61 29.24
C THR A 437 16.43 -10.60 28.21
N LEU A 438 15.52 -10.11 27.36
CA LEU A 438 15.74 -8.97 26.48
C LEU A 438 14.79 -7.84 26.90
N THR A 439 15.34 -6.65 27.11
CA THR A 439 14.58 -5.45 27.47
C THR A 439 14.95 -4.31 26.54
N GLN A 440 13.94 -3.60 26.05
CA GLN A 440 14.04 -2.42 25.19
C GLN A 440 13.34 -1.26 25.89
N VAL A 441 14.05 -0.17 26.17
CA VAL A 441 13.54 1.00 26.88
C VAL A 441 13.66 2.24 26.00
N CYS A 442 12.51 2.88 25.73
CA CYS A 442 12.43 4.22 25.15
C CYS A 442 12.77 5.25 26.25
N GLU A 443 14.01 5.71 26.28
CA GLU A 443 14.46 6.72 27.26
C GLU A 443 13.99 8.13 26.86
N GLU A 444 14.04 8.44 25.56
CA GLU A 444 13.51 9.68 24.98
C GLU A 444 12.93 9.40 23.58
N PRO A 445 11.62 9.63 23.35
CA PRO A 445 10.99 9.37 22.05
C PRO A 445 11.73 10.00 20.88
N LEU A 446 11.88 9.24 19.80
CA LEU A 446 12.58 9.60 18.57
C LEU A 446 14.07 9.92 18.73
N LYS A 447 14.64 9.79 19.93
CA LYS A 447 16.00 10.26 20.25
C LYS A 447 16.90 9.21 20.88
N ARG A 448 16.38 8.40 21.79
CA ARG A 448 17.23 7.54 22.62
C ARG A 448 16.53 6.27 23.09
N PHE A 449 17.14 5.14 22.79
CA PHE A 449 16.76 3.82 23.28
C PHE A 449 17.91 3.13 24.00
N ARG A 450 17.58 2.36 25.03
CA ARG A 450 18.50 1.43 25.67
C ARG A 450 17.99 0.01 25.51
N VAL A 451 18.85 -0.89 25.04
CA VAL A 451 18.53 -2.30 24.87
C VAL A 451 19.51 -3.13 25.68
N THR A 452 18.97 -3.98 26.55
CA THR A 452 19.76 -4.89 27.38
C THR A 452 19.37 -6.33 27.12
N LEU A 453 20.35 -7.20 27.01
CA LEU A 453 20.16 -8.65 26.98
C LEU A 453 21.07 -9.28 28.04
N ASP A 454 20.56 -10.27 28.77
CA ASP A 454 21.36 -11.10 29.69
C ASP A 454 20.80 -12.53 29.69
N GLY A 455 21.68 -13.53 29.53
CA GLY A 455 21.31 -14.93 29.62
C GLY A 455 22.17 -15.86 28.79
N ARG A 456 21.58 -17.01 28.39
CA ARG A 456 22.26 -18.04 27.61
C ARG A 456 21.76 -18.13 26.17
N ALA A 457 22.67 -18.01 25.22
CA ALA A 457 22.41 -18.09 23.79
C ALA A 457 22.98 -19.37 23.18
N ALA A 458 22.83 -19.53 21.87
CA ALA A 458 23.39 -20.63 21.09
C ALA A 458 24.42 -20.11 20.07
N ALA A 459 25.62 -20.68 20.06
CA ALA A 459 26.70 -20.35 19.14
C ALA A 459 26.75 -21.33 17.97
N PHE A 460 26.83 -20.79 16.76
CA PHE A 460 26.77 -21.53 15.50
C PHE A 460 28.08 -21.36 14.72
N ALA A 461 28.87 -22.44 14.66
CA ALA A 461 30.15 -22.41 13.93
C ALA A 461 29.95 -22.22 12.42
N ASP A 462 28.89 -22.83 11.88
CA ASP A 462 28.36 -22.53 10.56
C ASP A 462 27.19 -21.55 10.72
N HIS A 463 27.32 -20.35 10.16
CA HIS A 463 26.32 -19.28 10.31
C HIS A 463 24.97 -19.62 9.65
N SER A 464 24.93 -20.61 8.75
CA SER A 464 23.70 -21.09 8.11
C SER A 464 22.98 -22.18 8.93
N GLY A 465 23.60 -22.69 10.01
CA GLY A 465 23.02 -23.70 10.90
C GLY A 465 21.61 -23.36 11.41
N PRO A 466 21.31 -22.11 11.82
CA PRO A 466 19.95 -21.72 12.19
C PRO A 466 18.91 -21.90 11.08
N LEU A 467 19.27 -21.68 9.81
CA LEU A 467 18.36 -21.86 8.66
C LEU A 467 17.97 -23.32 8.44
N ARG A 468 18.81 -24.25 8.90
CA ARG A 468 18.57 -25.71 8.86
C ARG A 468 17.95 -26.26 10.15
N GLY A 469 17.68 -25.41 11.14
CA GLY A 469 17.17 -25.83 12.45
C GLY A 469 18.17 -26.65 13.25
N GLU A 470 19.47 -26.45 13.02
CA GLU A 470 20.52 -27.13 13.80
C GLU A 470 20.57 -26.59 15.23
N PRO A 471 20.97 -27.41 16.22
CA PRO A 471 21.25 -26.92 17.56
C PRO A 471 22.61 -26.22 17.60
N GLY A 472 22.69 -25.07 18.29
CA GLY A 472 23.96 -24.39 18.56
C GLY A 472 24.57 -24.78 19.90
N GLU A 473 25.85 -24.44 20.10
CA GLU A 473 26.57 -24.67 21.35
C GLU A 473 26.20 -23.61 22.39
N PRO A 474 25.80 -23.97 23.63
CA PRO A 474 25.37 -22.99 24.60
C PRO A 474 26.49 -22.02 25.01
N VAL A 475 26.20 -20.72 25.04
CA VAL A 475 27.16 -19.64 25.34
C VAL A 475 26.51 -18.58 26.23
N ASP A 476 27.24 -18.04 27.21
CA ASP A 476 26.72 -16.96 28.05
C ASP A 476 26.85 -15.63 27.32
N VAL A 477 25.80 -14.82 27.32
CA VAL A 477 25.77 -13.53 26.64
C VAL A 477 25.18 -12.44 27.50
N ALA A 478 25.70 -11.24 27.31
CA ALA A 478 25.03 -10.03 27.73
C ALA A 478 25.35 -8.89 26.77
N PHE A 479 24.45 -7.92 26.63
CA PHE A 479 24.81 -6.61 26.12
C PHE A 479 23.97 -5.53 26.80
N ASP A 480 24.54 -4.34 26.89
CA ASP A 480 23.88 -3.12 27.36
C ASP A 480 24.32 -2.01 26.42
N LEU A 481 23.40 -1.64 25.53
CA LEU A 481 23.67 -0.80 24.39
C LEU A 481 22.63 0.30 24.29
N VAL A 482 23.08 1.49 23.90
CA VAL A 482 22.25 2.68 23.72
C VAL A 482 22.29 3.11 22.26
N TRP A 483 21.11 3.25 21.65
CA TRP A 483 20.90 3.85 20.34
C TRP A 483 20.53 5.31 20.53
N GLU A 484 21.41 6.22 20.11
CA GLU A 484 21.15 7.66 20.01
C GLU A 484 20.89 8.02 18.55
N THR A 485 19.80 8.70 18.26
CA THR A 485 19.46 9.17 16.91
C THR A 485 20.58 10.03 16.32
N ASP A 486 21.09 9.65 15.15
CA ASP A 486 22.22 10.29 14.47
C ASP A 486 21.79 11.22 13.33
N ALA A 487 20.61 11.01 12.74
CA ALA A 487 20.07 11.86 11.68
C ALA A 487 18.54 11.97 11.77
N VAL A 488 17.88 12.42 10.69
CA VAL A 488 16.44 12.71 10.70
C VAL A 488 15.65 11.38 10.80
N PRO A 489 14.74 11.22 11.77
CA PRO A 489 13.80 10.11 11.79
C PRO A 489 12.93 10.09 10.54
N TYR A 490 12.80 8.93 9.89
CA TYR A 490 12.10 8.78 8.62
C TYR A 490 10.89 7.87 8.73
N GLN A 491 9.71 8.40 8.42
CA GLN A 491 8.46 7.64 8.37
C GLN A 491 8.13 7.22 6.93
N TRP A 492 7.69 5.98 6.76
CA TRP A 492 7.25 5.48 5.46
C TRP A 492 5.88 6.06 5.09
N ARG A 493 5.67 6.42 3.82
CA ARG A 493 4.35 6.93 3.35
C ARG A 493 3.32 5.82 3.15
N GLY A 494 3.76 4.63 2.70
CA GLY A 494 2.89 3.53 2.27
C GLY A 494 2.72 2.40 3.29
N ALA A 495 3.38 2.49 4.44
CA ALA A 495 3.29 1.48 5.49
C ALA A 495 3.42 2.13 6.87
N THR A 496 2.73 1.56 7.85
CA THR A 496 2.80 1.92 9.27
C THR A 496 4.11 1.47 9.90
N ARG A 497 5.18 2.24 9.62
CA ARG A 497 6.52 2.06 10.17
C ARG A 497 7.40 3.30 10.01
N TYR A 498 8.47 3.36 10.78
CA TYR A 498 9.56 4.31 10.61
C TYR A 498 10.94 3.66 10.79
N GLU A 499 11.97 4.36 10.33
CA GLU A 499 13.38 3.92 10.32
C GLU A 499 14.26 5.10 10.79
N ILE A 500 15.18 4.85 11.72
CA ILE A 500 16.00 5.89 12.34
C ILE A 500 17.47 5.47 12.38
N PRO A 501 18.38 6.21 11.72
CA PRO A 501 19.80 5.95 11.81
C PRO A 501 20.31 6.43 13.16
N CYS A 502 21.17 5.64 13.78
CA CYS A 502 21.64 5.82 15.15
C CYS A 502 23.16 5.72 15.24
N ARG A 503 23.71 6.33 16.29
CA ARG A 503 24.99 5.95 16.85
C ARG A 503 24.75 5.07 18.06
N VAL A 504 25.50 3.98 18.16
CA VAL A 504 25.31 2.96 19.18
C VAL A 504 26.54 2.84 20.05
N THR A 505 26.35 2.89 21.36
CA THR A 505 27.45 2.76 22.33
C THR A 505 27.09 1.83 23.47
N GLY A 506 28.09 1.20 24.09
CA GLY A 506 27.90 0.39 25.30
C GLY A 506 28.86 -0.80 25.36
N THR A 507 28.37 -1.93 25.85
CA THR A 507 29.19 -3.12 26.05
C THR A 507 28.48 -4.40 25.63
N ILE A 508 29.22 -5.32 25.03
CA ILE A 508 28.79 -6.68 24.70
C ILE A 508 29.70 -7.66 25.45
N ARG A 509 29.13 -8.71 26.03
CA ARG A 509 29.85 -9.80 26.68
C ARG A 509 29.44 -11.13 26.04
N VAL A 510 30.43 -11.94 25.69
CA VAL A 510 30.25 -13.32 25.25
C VAL A 510 31.22 -14.19 26.05
N ASP A 511 30.69 -15.07 26.88
CA ASP A 511 31.37 -15.76 27.97
C ASP A 511 32.18 -14.77 28.83
N ASP A 512 33.51 -14.97 28.89
CA ASP A 512 34.47 -14.15 29.62
C ASP A 512 35.01 -12.97 28.80
N THR A 513 34.58 -12.80 27.55
CA THR A 513 35.06 -11.74 26.66
C THR A 513 34.12 -10.55 26.70
N GLU A 514 34.60 -9.42 27.21
CA GLU A 514 33.91 -8.13 27.15
C GLU A 514 34.44 -7.29 25.97
N ILE A 515 33.52 -6.66 25.25
CA ILE A 515 33.76 -5.86 24.05
C ILE A 515 33.10 -4.50 24.28
N ALA A 516 33.90 -3.43 24.32
CA ALA A 516 33.38 -2.08 24.25
C ALA A 516 32.85 -1.83 22.82
N PHE A 517 31.64 -1.26 22.73
CA PHE A 517 30.96 -1.05 21.45
C PHE A 517 30.80 0.46 21.19
N ASP A 518 31.19 0.89 20.00
CA ASP A 518 30.93 2.21 19.43
C ASP A 518 30.88 2.07 17.91
N GLY A 519 29.77 2.49 17.30
CA GLY A 519 29.61 2.45 15.86
C GLY A 519 28.22 2.83 15.39
N PRO A 520 27.99 2.78 14.07
CA PRO A 520 26.69 3.08 13.48
C PRO A 520 25.68 1.96 13.76
N GLY A 521 24.41 2.31 13.67
CA GLY A 521 23.32 1.34 13.75
C GLY A 521 22.01 1.93 13.27
N GLN A 522 20.99 1.09 13.19
CA GLN A 522 19.64 1.50 12.83
C GLN A 522 18.64 0.99 13.87
N ARG A 523 17.52 1.70 14.01
CA ARG A 523 16.36 1.17 14.72
C ARG A 523 15.10 1.40 13.89
N ASP A 524 14.17 0.47 14.03
CA ASP A 524 12.88 0.51 13.36
C ASP A 524 11.75 0.14 14.33
N HIS A 525 10.58 0.68 14.05
CA HIS A 525 9.34 0.26 14.67
C HIS A 525 8.28 0.16 13.59
N SER A 526 7.57 -0.95 13.59
CA SER A 526 6.54 -1.26 12.62
C SER A 526 5.31 -1.87 13.30
N TRP A 527 4.13 -1.48 12.84
CA TRP A 527 2.84 -1.98 13.34
C TRP A 527 1.87 -2.27 12.19
N GLY A 528 0.85 -3.10 12.40
CA GLY A 528 -0.14 -3.48 11.38
C GLY A 528 0.00 -4.92 10.88
N SER A 529 -0.80 -5.29 9.87
CA SER A 529 -0.74 -6.64 9.29
C SER A 529 0.62 -6.90 8.64
N ARG A 530 1.25 -8.03 8.99
CA ARG A 530 2.53 -8.48 8.44
C ARG A 530 2.48 -9.98 8.18
N ASP A 531 2.34 -10.38 6.91
CA ASP A 531 2.58 -11.76 6.49
C ASP A 531 4.02 -11.90 6.00
N TRP A 532 4.87 -12.47 6.86
CA TRP A 532 6.29 -12.67 6.59
C TRP A 532 6.54 -13.70 5.48
N PHE A 533 5.51 -14.49 5.13
CA PHE A 533 5.55 -15.58 4.16
C PHE A 533 4.96 -15.19 2.80
N ALA A 534 4.51 -13.95 2.63
CA ALA A 534 3.78 -13.49 1.45
C ALA A 534 4.67 -12.95 0.33
N SER A 535 5.86 -12.43 0.64
CA SER A 535 6.71 -11.75 -0.34
C SER A 535 8.17 -11.78 0.06
N ASP A 536 9.04 -11.95 -0.93
CA ASP A 536 10.49 -11.81 -0.75
C ASP A 536 10.85 -10.32 -0.69
N TRP A 537 11.88 -9.98 0.09
CA TRP A 537 12.44 -8.62 0.11
C TRP A 537 13.92 -8.65 0.43
N MET A 538 14.57 -7.54 0.15
CA MET A 538 15.90 -7.25 0.67
C MET A 538 15.88 -5.89 1.36
N TRP A 539 16.28 -5.88 2.63
CA TRP A 539 16.38 -4.70 3.47
C TRP A 539 17.85 -4.35 3.66
N SER A 540 18.16 -3.06 3.72
CA SER A 540 19.49 -2.54 3.98
C SER A 540 19.44 -1.31 4.89
N GLY A 541 20.42 -1.22 5.79
CA GLY A 541 20.66 -0.09 6.67
C GLY A 541 22.16 0.05 6.89
N PHE A 542 22.76 1.15 6.45
CA PHE A 542 24.22 1.33 6.54
C PHE A 542 24.64 2.79 6.56
N HIS A 543 25.83 3.00 7.13
CA HIS A 543 26.47 4.31 7.24
C HIS A 543 27.77 4.31 6.44
N LEU A 544 27.99 5.38 5.66
CA LEU A 544 29.26 5.64 4.99
C LEU A 544 30.12 6.58 5.84
N GLU A 545 31.43 6.49 5.65
CA GLU A 545 32.44 7.26 6.39
C GLU A 545 32.34 8.79 6.17
N ASP A 546 31.69 9.23 5.10
CA ASP A 546 31.45 10.64 4.79
C ASP A 546 30.23 11.24 5.53
N GLY A 547 29.56 10.44 6.36
CA GLY A 547 28.33 10.83 7.04
C GLY A 547 27.07 10.60 6.18
N THR A 548 27.13 9.82 5.10
CA THR A 548 25.91 9.38 4.42
C THR A 548 25.23 8.26 5.23
N ARG A 549 23.92 8.39 5.49
CA ARG A 549 23.11 7.38 6.19
C ARG A 549 22.08 6.86 5.21
N THR A 550 21.91 5.55 5.17
CA THR A 550 21.14 4.93 4.10
C THR A 550 20.26 3.85 4.67
N HIS A 551 19.01 3.85 4.23
CA HIS A 551 18.09 2.77 4.45
C HIS A 551 17.35 2.50 3.15
N ALA A 552 17.24 1.24 2.75
CA ALA A 552 16.49 0.88 1.57
C ALA A 552 15.88 -0.52 1.69
N VAL A 553 14.65 -0.66 1.21
CA VAL A 553 13.98 -1.93 0.98
C VAL A 553 13.58 -1.99 -0.48
N GLY A 554 13.77 -3.16 -1.10
CA GLY A 554 13.11 -3.45 -2.36
C GLY A 554 12.70 -4.91 -2.46
N VAL A 555 11.89 -5.16 -3.48
CA VAL A 555 11.16 -6.41 -3.67
C VAL A 555 11.65 -7.04 -4.98
N PRO A 556 12.34 -8.19 -4.94
CA PRO A 556 12.93 -8.80 -6.14
C PRO A 556 11.92 -9.08 -7.27
N THR A 557 10.66 -9.35 -6.93
CA THR A 557 9.57 -9.59 -7.90
C THR A 557 9.01 -8.31 -8.52
N ILE A 558 9.37 -7.13 -8.01
CA ILE A 558 8.95 -5.81 -8.52
C ILE A 558 10.20 -4.99 -8.86
N PRO A 559 10.81 -5.21 -10.04
CA PRO A 559 12.05 -4.53 -10.43
C PRO A 559 11.94 -3.01 -10.36
N GLY A 560 12.97 -2.37 -9.80
CA GLY A 560 13.04 -0.92 -9.64
C GLY A 560 12.36 -0.39 -8.38
N MET A 561 11.50 -1.17 -7.72
CA MET A 561 10.84 -0.75 -6.48
C MET A 561 11.85 -0.55 -5.36
N GLY A 562 11.92 0.67 -4.85
CA GLY A 562 12.76 1.04 -3.71
C GLY A 562 11.99 1.96 -2.76
N ILE A 563 11.97 1.61 -1.47
CA ILE A 563 11.45 2.44 -0.40
C ILE A 563 12.57 2.68 0.60
N GLY A 564 12.78 3.94 0.99
CA GLY A 564 13.79 4.30 1.97
C GLY A 564 14.34 5.69 1.73
N TYR A 565 15.56 5.93 2.21
CA TYR A 565 16.21 7.22 2.11
C TYR A 565 17.72 7.13 1.91
N VAL A 566 18.28 8.23 1.39
CA VAL A 566 19.68 8.62 1.51
C VAL A 566 19.71 9.93 2.27
N GLN A 567 20.41 9.98 3.41
CA GLN A 567 20.60 11.18 4.20
C GLN A 567 22.03 11.67 4.13
N ARG A 568 22.22 12.92 3.74
CA ARG A 568 23.53 13.56 3.61
C ARG A 568 23.40 15.06 3.91
N ASP A 569 24.37 15.61 4.63
CA ASP A 569 24.44 17.05 4.94
C ASP A 569 23.18 17.61 5.66
N GLY A 570 22.40 16.74 6.31
CA GLY A 570 21.16 17.10 7.02
C GLY A 570 19.89 17.00 6.18
N ASP A 571 20.02 16.75 4.87
CA ASP A 571 18.90 16.56 3.96
C ASP A 571 18.49 15.08 3.89
N VAL A 572 17.18 14.85 3.75
CA VAL A 572 16.60 13.52 3.54
C VAL A 572 16.14 13.41 2.10
N HIS A 573 16.80 12.55 1.32
CA HIS A 573 16.39 12.21 -0.04
C HIS A 573 15.64 10.89 -0.01
N GLU A 574 14.32 10.94 -0.19
CA GLU A 574 13.51 9.72 -0.35
C GLU A 574 13.89 8.99 -1.64
N LEU A 575 14.02 7.67 -1.55
CA LEU A 575 14.30 6.86 -2.73
C LEU A 575 13.13 6.90 -3.71
N THR A 576 13.44 7.11 -4.98
CA THR A 576 12.50 6.95 -6.10
C THR A 576 12.67 5.61 -6.80
N GLY A 577 13.47 4.71 -6.25
CA GLY A 577 13.73 3.40 -6.82
C GLY A 577 15.02 2.77 -6.30
N LEU A 578 15.13 1.45 -6.47
CA LEU A 578 16.27 0.65 -6.06
C LEU A 578 16.46 -0.49 -7.05
N GLN A 579 17.66 -0.62 -7.61
CA GLN A 579 18.08 -1.84 -8.28
C GLN A 579 18.96 -2.65 -7.33
N MET A 580 18.76 -3.96 -7.33
CA MET A 580 19.48 -4.86 -6.44
C MET A 580 19.82 -6.16 -7.11
N SER A 581 20.97 -6.71 -6.74
CA SER A 581 21.35 -8.08 -7.07
C SER A 581 22.11 -8.68 -5.91
N ALA A 582 21.96 -9.98 -5.70
CA ALA A 582 22.70 -10.73 -4.70
C ALA A 582 23.09 -12.10 -5.25
N THR A 583 24.26 -12.59 -4.86
CA THR A 583 24.71 -13.95 -5.13
C THR A 583 24.66 -14.75 -3.85
N PHE A 584 24.19 -16.00 -3.93
CA PHE A 584 24.06 -16.89 -2.78
C PHE A 584 24.93 -18.14 -2.96
N ALA A 585 25.48 -18.65 -1.85
CA ALA A 585 26.08 -19.96 -1.79
C ALA A 585 25.00 -21.06 -1.62
N ASP A 586 25.41 -22.32 -1.77
CA ASP A 586 24.52 -23.49 -1.67
C ASP A 586 23.88 -23.65 -0.28
N ASP A 587 24.49 -23.04 0.75
CA ASP A 587 23.99 -23.02 2.13
C ASP A 587 22.92 -21.93 2.38
N GLY A 588 22.59 -21.14 1.36
CA GLY A 588 21.57 -20.08 1.41
C GLY A 588 22.08 -18.72 1.87
N LEU A 589 23.36 -18.58 2.24
CA LEU A 589 23.95 -17.30 2.64
C LEU A 589 24.41 -16.50 1.43
N ALA A 590 24.30 -15.17 1.51
CA ALA A 590 24.79 -14.28 0.46
C ALA A 590 26.33 -14.27 0.43
N THR A 591 26.92 -14.33 -0.75
CA THR A 591 28.37 -14.16 -0.95
C THR A 591 28.75 -12.73 -1.35
N GLY A 592 27.76 -11.96 -1.78
CA GLY A 592 27.89 -10.56 -2.16
C GLY A 592 26.56 -10.01 -2.66
N ALA A 593 26.42 -8.70 -2.65
CA ALA A 593 25.29 -8.01 -3.24
C ALA A 593 25.70 -6.65 -3.82
N ARG A 594 24.85 -6.11 -4.67
CA ARG A 594 25.01 -4.77 -5.25
C ARG A 594 23.70 -4.01 -5.18
N LEU A 595 23.78 -2.76 -4.73
CA LEU A 595 22.66 -1.85 -4.51
C LEU A 595 22.86 -0.60 -5.35
N GLU A 596 21.90 -0.25 -6.20
CA GLU A 596 21.91 0.99 -6.98
C GLU A 596 20.71 1.85 -6.58
N HIS A 597 20.97 2.82 -5.70
CA HIS A 597 19.96 3.73 -5.19
C HIS A 597 19.70 4.82 -6.22
N GLN A 598 18.43 5.03 -6.61
CA GLN A 598 18.05 6.13 -7.50
C GLN A 598 18.04 7.48 -6.76
N ALA A 599 17.77 8.58 -7.47
CA ALA A 599 17.74 9.96 -6.94
C ALA A 599 19.08 10.42 -6.31
N ASP A 600 20.17 10.31 -7.08
CA ASP A 600 21.55 10.65 -6.66
C ASP A 600 22.08 9.84 -5.46
N GLY A 601 21.45 8.69 -5.19
CA GLY A 601 21.90 7.75 -4.18
C GLY A 601 23.18 6.99 -4.57
N PRO A 602 23.86 6.37 -3.60
CA PRO A 602 25.10 5.66 -3.87
C PRO A 602 24.86 4.33 -4.59
N VAL A 603 25.79 3.96 -5.47
CA VAL A 603 25.92 2.60 -5.98
C VAL A 603 26.93 1.86 -5.12
N VAL A 604 26.53 0.73 -4.52
CA VAL A 604 27.25 0.09 -3.42
C VAL A 604 27.41 -1.41 -3.66
N ASP A 605 28.64 -1.89 -3.58
CA ASP A 605 28.96 -3.31 -3.46
C ASP A 605 29.01 -3.70 -1.97
N VAL A 606 28.35 -4.80 -1.65
CA VAL A 606 28.18 -5.34 -0.30
C VAL A 606 29.06 -6.58 -0.15
N GLU A 607 29.91 -6.56 0.87
CA GLU A 607 30.74 -7.69 1.31
C GLU A 607 30.25 -8.20 2.68
N PRO A 608 29.50 -9.32 2.72
CA PRO A 608 29.11 -9.95 3.97
C PRO A 608 30.31 -10.41 4.80
N VAL A 609 30.35 -10.04 6.08
CA VAL A 609 31.40 -10.38 7.06
C VAL A 609 30.99 -11.59 7.91
N GLY A 610 29.69 -11.71 8.19
CA GLY A 610 29.11 -12.81 8.97
C GLY A 610 27.61 -12.65 9.10
N PHE A 611 26.92 -13.70 9.55
CA PHE A 611 25.47 -13.76 9.53
C PHE A 611 24.88 -14.09 10.91
N GLY A 612 23.82 -13.36 11.26
CA GLY A 612 22.85 -13.79 12.26
C GLY A 612 21.60 -14.26 11.55
N ALA A 613 21.54 -15.54 11.20
CA ALA A 613 20.47 -16.07 10.37
C ALA A 613 19.28 -16.56 11.21
N VAL A 614 18.06 -16.37 10.71
CA VAL A 614 16.82 -16.80 11.37
C VAL A 614 15.94 -17.56 10.39
N LEU A 615 15.27 -18.60 10.88
CA LEU A 615 14.22 -19.30 10.16
C LEU A 615 12.89 -19.08 10.88
N PHE A 616 11.89 -18.59 10.15
CA PHE A 616 10.49 -18.68 10.58
C PHE A 616 9.78 -19.79 9.82
N THR A 617 8.90 -20.49 10.54
CA THR A 617 8.05 -21.54 9.98
C THR A 617 6.60 -21.24 10.37
N ALA A 618 5.73 -21.12 9.37
CA ALA A 618 4.29 -20.97 9.59
C ALA A 618 3.66 -22.30 10.03
N ASP A 619 2.47 -22.23 10.63
CA ASP A 619 1.71 -23.43 11.03
C ASP A 619 1.38 -24.36 9.86
N ASP A 620 1.27 -23.81 8.64
CA ASP A 620 1.01 -24.54 7.40
C ASP A 620 2.27 -25.13 6.74
N GLY A 621 3.45 -24.94 7.34
CA GLY A 621 4.73 -25.47 6.87
C GLY A 621 5.50 -24.54 5.94
N ARG A 622 4.94 -23.39 5.51
CA ARG A 622 5.70 -22.37 4.77
C ARG A 622 6.90 -21.90 5.61
N ARG A 623 8.01 -21.61 4.94
CA ARG A 623 9.25 -21.18 5.58
C ARG A 623 9.69 -19.83 5.02
N ALA A 624 10.18 -18.97 5.91
CA ALA A 624 10.77 -17.68 5.58
C ALA A 624 12.18 -17.65 6.16
N GLU A 625 13.18 -17.65 5.28
CA GLU A 625 14.60 -17.64 5.62
C GLU A 625 15.12 -16.20 5.65
N PHE A 626 15.74 -15.82 6.77
CA PHE A 626 16.28 -14.50 7.04
C PHE A 626 17.80 -14.56 7.27
N PRO A 627 18.62 -14.79 6.23
CA PRO A 627 20.04 -14.52 6.33
C PRO A 627 20.23 -13.01 6.50
N ARG A 628 20.68 -12.59 7.69
CA ARG A 628 20.99 -11.19 7.96
C ARG A 628 22.49 -11.04 8.16
N ALA A 629 23.12 -10.26 7.30
CA ALA A 629 24.56 -10.08 7.20
C ALA A 629 25.01 -8.78 7.87
N LEU A 630 25.99 -8.88 8.76
CA LEU A 630 26.90 -7.77 9.01
C LEU A 630 27.74 -7.60 7.76
N ALA A 631 27.81 -6.40 7.21
CA ALA A 631 28.50 -6.17 5.94
C ALA A 631 29.42 -4.96 5.98
N ARG A 632 30.50 -5.05 5.18
CA ARG A 632 31.27 -3.90 4.72
C ARG A 632 30.75 -3.47 3.36
N LEU A 633 30.75 -2.17 3.14
CA LEU A 633 30.19 -1.55 1.95
C LEU A 633 31.25 -0.73 1.25
N ARG A 634 31.26 -0.81 -0.08
CA ARG A 634 32.14 0.01 -0.93
C ARG A 634 31.32 0.61 -2.05
N THR A 635 31.36 1.93 -2.13
CA THR A 635 30.74 2.66 -3.24
C THR A 635 31.66 2.67 -4.47
N GLU A 636 31.09 2.91 -5.66
CA GLU A 636 31.88 3.05 -6.89
C GLU A 636 32.88 4.21 -6.86
N ASP A 637 32.55 5.29 -6.14
CA ASP A 637 33.44 6.45 -5.96
C ASP A 637 34.52 6.24 -4.89
N GLY A 638 34.53 5.07 -4.23
CA GLY A 638 35.57 4.62 -3.32
C GLY A 638 35.28 4.87 -1.84
N ARG A 639 34.17 5.52 -1.47
CA ARG A 639 33.72 5.63 -0.07
C ARG A 639 33.42 4.27 0.52
N GLN A 640 33.70 4.13 1.81
CA GLN A 640 33.49 2.90 2.56
C GLN A 640 32.44 3.07 3.65
N GLY A 641 31.82 1.96 4.04
CA GLY A 641 30.81 1.95 5.09
C GLY A 641 30.63 0.59 5.74
N VAL A 642 29.80 0.56 6.77
CA VAL A 642 29.41 -0.65 7.50
C VAL A 642 27.92 -0.60 7.82
N GLY A 643 27.29 -1.76 7.95
CA GLY A 643 25.88 -1.86 8.26
C GLY A 643 25.36 -3.28 8.16
N TRP A 644 24.04 -3.38 8.06
CA TRP A 644 23.31 -4.64 8.00
C TRP A 644 22.51 -4.75 6.71
N ILE A 645 22.56 -5.94 6.12
CA ILE A 645 21.74 -6.30 4.95
C ILE A 645 20.98 -7.57 5.30
N GLU A 646 19.69 -7.59 5.00
CA GLU A 646 18.81 -8.72 5.21
C GLU A 646 18.17 -9.13 3.89
N TRP A 647 17.99 -10.44 3.72
CA TRP A 647 17.09 -10.99 2.71
C TRP A 647 15.99 -11.76 3.42
N ASN A 648 14.72 -11.50 3.08
CA ASN A 648 13.64 -12.45 3.33
C ASN A 648 13.43 -13.30 2.08
N ARG A 649 13.51 -14.62 2.26
CA ARG A 649 13.37 -15.60 1.18
C ARG A 649 12.32 -16.62 1.57
N ASN A 650 11.20 -16.62 0.87
CA ASN A 650 10.11 -17.53 1.14
C ASN A 650 10.26 -18.80 0.32
N THR A 651 10.09 -19.94 0.99
CA THR A 651 10.02 -21.24 0.32
C THR A 651 8.65 -21.87 0.58
N PRO A 652 8.00 -22.45 -0.45
CA PRO A 652 6.74 -23.14 -0.29
C PRO A 652 6.88 -24.36 0.66
N ALA A 653 5.75 -24.76 1.24
CA ALA A 653 5.64 -25.89 2.17
C ALA A 653 6.03 -27.24 1.55
#